data_AF-A0A6G4VED4-F1
#
_entry.id   AF-A0A6G4VED4-F1
#
_cell.length_a   1.000
_cell.length_b   1.000
_cell.length_c   1.000
_cell.angle_alpha   90.00
_cell.angle_beta   90.00
_cell.angle_gamma   90.00
#
_symmetry.space_group_name_H-M   'P 1'
#
loop_
_entity.id
_entity.type
_entity.pdbx_description
1 polymer ?
#
loop_
_entity_poly.entity_id
_entity_poly.type
_entity_poly.pdbx_seq_one_letter_code
_entity_poly.pdbx_strand_id
1 'polypeptide(L)'
;MASLTYDLTLAGLSVGSAAALTGIGLIVTHRATGVLNFAHGAIAMVCAYLLRQLTVEWDWPLALAAAVTLLVVAPGIGMALERFVFRPLSVLGSDPAQTLVASIGVFVLLVGGAALIWGSGARSDAPTLVSADPWGQLAVTLVLAAGVGAMTRWTRFGRELRAVVDDRSLAVLGGIDADRVAAAGWAFGSFTAGLTGVLLAPYVRLDPYGLPLLVMEVVAVAVAARMRNLPVAVVVALGIGVAQSQLTRLHPSGWREPLVQAVGANLFVVALLIAALVLPGIGARDALPRTATARVATPPGAWIVAVVLFLIPLGFAGRDLHTSVQVPALGVVLLSLVVVTGRGGQISLGQAAYAGLGALFTALLAAGRFPGLPELPELAALAVAVLLVAPLGLLTGWPAISRHGLALALATFAVGVGVSRFVFAQPYATAGLTLGRPAGFENDRTYYVLELGLLAGALLAAHALRRGRTGRALAAMRDHEAGASAAGVRVPALKLTAFVAGAALAALGGGMLGMGLRAFDPAAYDPVRGLLWFAAIVVLGADSVLGALAAAALLVGLDAGTRGGVAAALIGLLAVLVGRFPGGPYEALRLAATHLRLHRKATLTPLGARARTRLHLKPPTSRRPRVASGATRAAGPLASAGAPGPAGAGGSAGTGSPAEASGPAEASGPAEASGSAGTGSPAGAGGPEGTPGPGTAHGPSEGHEPGATPIGPGQAGAPGRTPAAEGSTGTPGPTGARSPSPTGTGSPTGTGGPEGTPQPGTAHGPSEGREPGAKPIGPGRADAPGGRATGVPAEAPGAAGRSRKSATGGTPALRGPAVSARRRGMAVGHLLRARGLRVSYDGFTALDRVDLGLPPGTVTAVVGPNGAGKSTLFHCLAGTVRPDAGRVTFGERDVTRLPAHARTRLGVARTFQQLAVFPTLTVAENVRVGAEQGRIVDPSAVERVSRLLGLDGAVRALPAAGLPTGTLRRVELARALAGSPRVLLLDEPAAGLDTGEVAALARVLRALAADGMALLVVEHDLDLVADLADTVHVMTAGRIVTSGPTGRVLEGLGNLEDTAVER
;
A
#
# COMPACT_ATOMS: atom_id res chain seq x y z
N MET A 1 -12.78 24.06 47.63
CA MET A 1 -13.22 23.69 46.27
C MET A 1 -11.98 23.34 45.48
N ALA A 2 -11.93 22.18 44.81
CA ALA A 2 -10.91 21.95 43.78
C ALA A 2 -11.18 22.90 42.61
N SER A 3 -10.13 23.31 41.88
CA SER A 3 -10.33 24.12 40.68
C SER A 3 -10.69 23.22 39.50
N LEU A 4 -11.49 23.72 38.56
CA LEU A 4 -11.81 23.05 37.30
C LEU A 4 -10.54 22.67 36.49
N THR A 5 -9.40 23.28 36.82
CA THR A 5 -8.05 22.90 36.36
C THR A 5 -7.64 21.51 36.81
N TYR A 6 -7.90 21.15 38.07
CA TYR A 6 -7.53 19.89 38.71
C TYR A 6 -8.36 18.72 38.15
N ASP A 7 -9.69 18.81 38.17
CA ASP A 7 -10.58 17.71 37.79
C ASP A 7 -10.40 17.31 36.31
N LEU A 8 -10.25 18.30 35.43
CA LEU A 8 -9.92 18.07 34.01
C LEU A 8 -8.46 17.66 33.77
N THR A 9 -7.54 17.88 34.73
CA THR A 9 -6.22 17.23 34.66
C THR A 9 -6.35 15.74 34.97
N LEU A 10 -7.15 15.37 35.98
CA LEU A 10 -7.39 13.96 36.34
C LEU A 10 -8.11 13.20 35.22
N ALA A 11 -9.17 13.77 34.63
CA ALA A 11 -9.86 13.17 33.49
C ALA A 11 -8.92 12.99 32.28
N GLY A 12 -8.09 14.00 31.97
CA GLY A 12 -7.10 13.90 30.90
C GLY A 12 -5.98 12.89 31.17
N LEU A 13 -5.55 12.74 32.43
CA LEU A 13 -4.61 11.71 32.85
C LEU A 13 -5.20 10.29 32.72
N SER A 14 -6.50 10.11 32.98
CA SER A 14 -7.21 8.84 32.76
C SER A 14 -7.19 8.44 31.27
N VAL A 15 -7.63 9.33 30.37
CA VAL A 15 -7.62 9.08 28.91
C VAL A 15 -6.20 8.85 28.40
N GLY A 16 -5.25 9.70 28.80
CA GLY A 16 -3.84 9.55 28.44
C GLY A 16 -3.19 8.27 28.96
N SER A 17 -3.70 7.73 30.08
CA SER A 17 -3.24 6.46 30.66
C SER A 17 -3.70 5.25 29.83
N ALA A 18 -4.95 5.23 29.38
CA ALA A 18 -5.44 4.20 28.46
C ALA A 18 -4.65 4.22 27.13
N ALA A 19 -4.42 5.40 26.55
CA ALA A 19 -3.59 5.55 25.36
C ALA A 19 -2.13 5.08 25.61
N ALA A 20 -1.57 5.33 26.80
CA ALA A 20 -0.21 4.90 27.18
C ALA A 20 -0.07 3.37 27.28
N LEU A 21 -0.97 2.68 27.99
CA LEU A 21 -0.97 1.20 28.14
C LEU A 21 -0.90 0.50 26.78
N THR A 22 -1.77 0.93 25.89
CA THR A 22 -1.92 0.35 24.55
C THR A 22 -0.73 0.71 23.66
N GLY A 23 -0.22 1.95 23.78
CA GLY A 23 0.99 2.41 23.07
C GLY A 23 2.24 1.60 23.43
N ILE A 24 2.39 1.26 24.72
CA ILE A 24 3.42 0.34 25.21
C ILE A 24 3.27 -1.03 24.53
N GLY A 25 2.05 -1.59 24.49
CA GLY A 25 1.75 -2.87 23.84
C GLY A 25 2.15 -2.93 22.37
N LEU A 26 1.77 -1.90 21.60
CA LEU A 26 2.10 -1.80 20.17
C LEU A 26 3.60 -1.65 19.93
N ILE A 27 4.29 -0.82 20.74
CA ILE A 27 5.76 -0.66 20.65
C ILE A 27 6.49 -1.95 21.03
N VAL A 28 6.08 -2.66 22.09
CA VAL A 28 6.72 -3.93 22.50
C VAL A 28 6.53 -5.01 21.43
N THR A 29 5.34 -5.14 20.84
CA THR A 29 5.08 -6.10 19.76
C THR A 29 5.94 -5.80 18.54
N HIS A 30 5.99 -4.54 18.11
CA HIS A 30 6.80 -4.10 16.98
C HIS A 30 8.30 -4.25 17.23
N ARG A 31 8.77 -4.01 18.45
CA ARG A 31 10.16 -4.27 18.83
C ARG A 31 10.49 -5.76 18.78
N ALA A 32 9.66 -6.62 19.37
CA ALA A 32 9.93 -8.06 19.43
C ALA A 32 9.98 -8.75 18.05
N THR A 33 9.39 -8.16 17.00
CA THR A 33 9.18 -8.84 15.71
C THR A 33 9.40 -8.01 14.44
N GLY A 34 9.61 -6.70 14.54
CA GLY A 34 9.58 -5.76 13.42
C GLY A 34 8.16 -5.44 12.89
N VAL A 35 7.13 -6.15 13.35
CA VAL A 35 5.76 -6.08 12.78
C VAL A 35 4.92 -5.00 13.47
N LEU A 36 4.29 -4.11 12.69
CA LEU A 36 3.24 -3.25 13.27
C LEU A 36 1.91 -4.01 13.32
N ASN A 37 1.44 -4.28 14.53
CA ASN A 37 0.19 -4.99 14.77
C ASN A 37 -1.04 -4.07 14.60
N PHE A 38 -1.61 -4.02 13.39
CA PHE A 38 -2.89 -3.35 13.12
C PHE A 38 -4.08 -4.05 13.80
N ALA A 39 -3.98 -5.35 14.08
CA ALA A 39 -5.06 -6.12 14.73
C ALA A 39 -5.25 -5.77 16.21
N HIS A 40 -4.35 -4.99 16.82
CA HIS A 40 -4.40 -4.60 18.23
C HIS A 40 -5.78 -4.02 18.64
N GLY A 41 -6.42 -3.23 17.77
CA GLY A 41 -7.77 -2.69 18.02
C GLY A 41 -8.88 -3.75 18.00
N ALA A 42 -8.77 -4.73 17.11
CA ALA A 42 -9.72 -5.84 17.05
C ALA A 42 -9.51 -6.85 18.19
N ILE A 43 -8.27 -7.01 18.70
CA ILE A 43 -7.99 -7.81 19.91
C ILE A 43 -8.63 -7.16 21.14
N ALA A 44 -8.48 -5.84 21.31
CA ALA A 44 -9.13 -5.08 22.37
C ALA A 44 -10.66 -5.25 22.34
N MET A 45 -11.25 -5.10 21.16
CA MET A 45 -12.68 -5.32 20.90
C MET A 45 -13.14 -6.75 21.25
N VAL A 46 -12.44 -7.79 20.79
CA VAL A 46 -12.79 -9.19 21.11
C VAL A 46 -12.74 -9.46 22.62
N CYS A 47 -11.79 -8.87 23.34
CA CYS A 47 -11.70 -9.01 24.80
C CYS A 47 -12.86 -8.30 25.52
N ALA A 48 -13.27 -7.11 25.05
CA ALA A 48 -14.42 -6.38 25.58
C ALA A 48 -15.74 -7.16 25.39
N TYR A 49 -15.97 -7.70 24.17
CA TYR A 49 -17.12 -8.55 23.89
C TYR A 49 -17.11 -9.85 24.71
N LEU A 50 -15.95 -10.51 24.84
CA LEU A 50 -15.83 -11.73 25.62
C LEU A 50 -16.10 -11.49 27.12
N LEU A 51 -15.57 -10.40 27.70
CA LEU A 51 -15.85 -10.09 29.11
C LEU A 51 -17.36 -9.92 29.33
N ARG A 52 -18.03 -9.13 28.48
CA ARG A 52 -19.49 -8.98 28.51
C ARG A 52 -20.20 -10.32 28.33
N GLN A 53 -19.77 -11.18 27.40
CA GLN A 53 -20.36 -12.50 27.19
C GLN A 53 -20.34 -13.33 28.47
N LEU A 54 -19.17 -13.41 29.12
CA LEU A 54 -18.98 -14.17 30.35
C LEU A 54 -19.87 -13.63 31.48
N THR A 55 -19.91 -12.31 31.71
CA THR A 55 -20.57 -11.75 32.90
C THR A 55 -22.06 -11.40 32.74
N VAL A 56 -22.54 -11.17 31.52
CA VAL A 56 -23.91 -10.65 31.25
C VAL A 56 -24.79 -11.66 30.52
N GLU A 57 -24.20 -12.57 29.75
CA GLU A 57 -24.96 -13.62 29.05
C GLU A 57 -24.74 -15.01 29.65
N TRP A 58 -23.65 -15.23 30.41
CA TRP A 58 -23.37 -16.48 31.15
C TRP A 58 -23.23 -16.30 32.67
N ASP A 59 -23.49 -15.10 33.21
CA ASP A 59 -23.51 -14.78 34.66
C ASP A 59 -22.23 -15.12 35.47
N TRP A 60 -21.06 -15.15 34.83
CA TRP A 60 -19.79 -15.42 35.53
C TRP A 60 -19.39 -14.28 36.49
N PRO A 61 -18.79 -14.60 37.66
CA PRO A 61 -18.21 -13.60 38.54
C PRO A 61 -17.18 -12.72 37.81
N LEU A 62 -17.36 -11.40 37.87
CA LEU A 62 -16.56 -10.41 37.12
C LEU A 62 -15.04 -10.61 37.26
N ALA A 63 -14.55 -10.90 38.47
CA ALA A 63 -13.13 -11.15 38.71
C ALA A 63 -12.60 -12.40 37.98
N LEU A 64 -13.40 -13.49 37.91
CA LEU A 64 -13.04 -14.72 37.21
C LEU A 64 -13.10 -14.50 35.68
N ALA A 65 -14.16 -13.86 35.20
CA ALA A 65 -14.34 -13.53 33.79
C ALA A 65 -13.21 -12.62 33.27
N ALA A 66 -12.80 -11.62 34.06
CA ALA A 66 -11.67 -10.75 33.75
C ALA A 66 -10.33 -11.49 33.80
N ALA A 67 -10.10 -12.34 34.82
CA ALA A 67 -8.87 -13.14 34.91
C ALA A 67 -8.72 -14.08 33.69
N VAL A 68 -9.77 -14.78 33.28
CA VAL A 68 -9.74 -15.65 32.08
C VAL A 68 -9.55 -14.83 30.80
N THR A 69 -10.28 -13.73 30.65
CA THR A 69 -10.17 -12.86 29.46
C THR A 69 -8.76 -12.27 29.33
N LEU A 70 -8.20 -11.73 30.40
CA LEU A 70 -6.94 -10.96 30.38
C LEU A 70 -5.69 -11.84 30.56
N LEU A 71 -5.73 -12.91 31.34
CA LEU A 71 -4.53 -13.72 31.65
C LEU A 71 -4.44 -15.01 30.82
N VAL A 72 -5.52 -15.46 30.19
CA VAL A 72 -5.55 -16.67 29.34
C VAL A 72 -5.86 -16.32 27.90
N VAL A 73 -7.00 -15.68 27.62
CA VAL A 73 -7.47 -15.49 26.24
C VAL A 73 -6.68 -14.41 25.50
N ALA A 74 -6.51 -13.22 26.06
CA ALA A 74 -5.76 -12.16 25.40
C ALA A 74 -4.29 -12.54 25.09
N PRO A 75 -3.51 -13.15 26.02
CA PRO A 75 -2.19 -13.67 25.71
C PRO A 75 -2.23 -14.82 24.70
N GLY A 76 -3.22 -15.72 24.82
CA GLY A 76 -3.41 -16.86 23.93
C GLY A 76 -3.66 -16.46 22.47
N ILE A 77 -4.48 -15.42 22.24
CA ILE A 77 -4.66 -14.80 20.92
C ILE A 77 -3.30 -14.32 20.38
N GLY A 78 -2.51 -13.61 21.19
CA GLY A 78 -1.17 -13.16 20.80
C GLY A 78 -0.24 -14.30 20.39
N MET A 79 -0.15 -15.36 21.20
CA MET A 79 0.67 -16.54 20.89
C MET A 79 0.18 -17.29 19.64
N ALA A 80 -1.13 -17.38 19.42
CA ALA A 80 -1.70 -17.99 18.23
C ALA A 80 -1.38 -17.18 16.96
N LEU A 81 -1.49 -15.85 17.03
CA LEU A 81 -1.15 -14.97 15.91
C LEU A 81 0.34 -15.03 15.56
N GLU A 82 1.23 -15.03 16.56
CA GLU A 82 2.66 -15.26 16.32
C GLU A 82 2.89 -16.62 15.65
N ARG A 83 2.44 -17.71 16.28
CA ARG A 83 2.73 -19.07 15.83
C ARG A 83 2.18 -19.41 14.45
N PHE A 84 0.97 -18.96 14.12
CA PHE A 84 0.27 -19.38 12.90
C PHE A 84 0.30 -18.36 11.76
N VAL A 85 0.45 -17.05 12.06
CA VAL A 85 0.44 -15.98 11.05
C VAL A 85 1.84 -15.39 10.84
N PHE A 86 2.47 -14.85 11.89
CA PHE A 86 3.67 -14.02 11.73
C PHE A 86 5.00 -14.78 11.75
N ARG A 87 5.09 -15.91 12.46
CA ARG A 87 6.29 -16.76 12.43
C ARG A 87 6.57 -17.31 11.03
N PRO A 88 5.61 -17.92 10.29
CA PRO A 88 5.86 -18.44 8.95
C PRO A 88 6.34 -17.36 7.98
N LEU A 89 5.71 -16.17 8.01
CA LEU A 89 6.15 -14.98 7.27
C LEU A 89 7.62 -14.65 7.56
N SER A 90 7.97 -14.52 8.84
CA SER A 90 9.33 -14.13 9.25
C SER A 90 10.41 -15.18 8.95
N VAL A 91 10.06 -16.47 8.92
CA VAL A 91 10.97 -17.57 8.56
C VAL A 91 11.15 -17.66 7.03
N LEU A 92 10.14 -17.28 6.25
CA LEU A 92 10.19 -17.23 4.79
C LEU A 92 10.89 -15.97 4.23
N GLY A 93 11.33 -15.05 5.09
CA GLY A 93 11.93 -13.77 4.66
C GLY A 93 10.93 -12.84 3.96
N SER A 94 9.65 -12.86 4.38
CA SER A 94 8.56 -12.13 3.74
C SER A 94 8.74 -10.61 3.68
N ASP A 95 8.23 -9.99 2.62
CA ASP A 95 8.17 -8.53 2.45
C ASP A 95 7.45 -7.86 3.66
N PRO A 96 7.96 -6.73 4.21
CA PRO A 96 7.22 -5.88 5.14
C PRO A 96 5.77 -5.57 4.70
N ALA A 97 5.49 -5.48 3.39
CA ALA A 97 4.15 -5.33 2.85
C ALA A 97 3.28 -6.60 2.97
N GLN A 98 3.84 -7.80 2.75
CA GLN A 98 3.11 -9.06 3.02
C GLN A 98 2.76 -9.16 4.52
N THR A 99 3.67 -8.73 5.36
CA THR A 99 3.52 -8.70 6.82
C THR A 99 2.44 -7.71 7.26
N LEU A 100 2.40 -6.52 6.65
CA LEU A 100 1.33 -5.53 6.82
C LEU A 100 -0.03 -6.08 6.36
N VAL A 101 -0.09 -6.69 5.17
CA VAL A 101 -1.30 -7.30 4.61
C VAL A 101 -1.84 -8.39 5.53
N ALA A 102 -0.98 -9.26 6.06
CA ALA A 102 -1.38 -10.27 7.03
C ALA A 102 -1.93 -9.62 8.32
N SER A 103 -1.32 -8.55 8.83
CA SER A 103 -1.86 -7.86 10.02
C SER A 103 -3.19 -7.13 9.78
N ILE A 104 -3.43 -6.61 8.58
CA ILE A 104 -4.75 -6.07 8.20
C ILE A 104 -5.75 -7.23 7.99
N GLY A 105 -5.30 -8.36 7.46
CA GLY A 105 -6.08 -9.59 7.35
C GLY A 105 -6.56 -10.12 8.70
N VAL A 106 -5.68 -10.18 9.70
CA VAL A 106 -6.06 -10.54 11.09
C VAL A 106 -7.05 -9.53 11.67
N PHE A 107 -6.81 -8.22 11.49
CA PHE A 107 -7.75 -7.18 11.94
C PHE A 107 -9.16 -7.41 11.35
N VAL A 108 -9.23 -7.59 10.03
CA VAL A 108 -10.47 -7.82 9.28
C VAL A 108 -11.15 -9.14 9.68
N LEU A 109 -10.37 -10.20 9.92
CA LEU A 109 -10.86 -11.51 10.38
C LEU A 109 -11.48 -11.42 11.78
N LEU A 110 -10.87 -10.68 12.71
CA LEU A 110 -11.39 -10.50 14.07
C LEU A 110 -12.65 -9.61 14.09
N VAL A 111 -12.71 -8.56 13.25
CA VAL A 111 -13.92 -7.73 13.07
C VAL A 111 -15.08 -8.54 12.47
N GLY A 112 -14.83 -9.29 11.39
CA GLY A 112 -15.83 -10.16 10.78
C GLY A 112 -16.29 -11.27 11.72
N GLY A 113 -15.36 -11.93 12.42
CA GLY A 113 -15.66 -12.93 13.43
C GLY A 113 -16.52 -12.39 14.58
N ALA A 114 -16.23 -11.18 15.07
CA ALA A 114 -17.03 -10.55 16.10
C ALA A 114 -18.47 -10.23 15.63
N ALA A 115 -18.62 -9.70 14.41
CA ALA A 115 -19.93 -9.45 13.81
C ALA A 115 -20.75 -10.75 13.62
N LEU A 116 -20.10 -11.87 13.32
CA LEU A 116 -20.76 -13.18 13.17
C LEU A 116 -21.17 -13.83 14.50
N ILE A 117 -20.42 -13.58 15.58
CA ILE A 117 -20.67 -14.17 16.91
C ILE A 117 -21.67 -13.32 17.71
N TRP A 118 -21.44 -12.01 17.81
CA TRP A 118 -22.21 -11.11 18.68
C TRP A 118 -23.24 -10.23 17.94
N GLY A 119 -23.21 -10.26 16.60
CA GLY A 119 -23.98 -9.39 15.72
C GLY A 119 -23.30 -8.04 15.46
N SER A 120 -23.82 -7.29 14.48
CA SER A 120 -23.44 -5.91 14.19
C SER A 120 -24.18 -4.86 15.03
N GLY A 121 -24.91 -5.30 16.07
CA GLY A 121 -25.72 -4.42 16.92
C GLY A 121 -24.90 -3.82 18.06
N ALA A 122 -24.92 -2.48 18.18
CA ALA A 122 -24.20 -1.76 19.22
C ALA A 122 -24.75 -2.07 20.62
N ARG A 123 -23.90 -2.58 21.52
CA ARG A 123 -24.20 -2.90 22.92
C ARG A 123 -23.69 -1.79 23.86
N SER A 124 -24.25 -1.65 25.06
CA SER A 124 -23.83 -0.64 26.06
C SER A 124 -23.95 -1.12 27.51
N ASP A 125 -24.05 -2.43 27.69
CA ASP A 125 -24.23 -3.18 28.93
C ASP A 125 -22.92 -3.89 29.35
N ALA A 126 -21.77 -3.25 29.10
CA ALA A 126 -20.47 -3.80 29.45
C ALA A 126 -20.13 -3.57 30.94
N PRO A 127 -19.54 -4.56 31.65
CA PRO A 127 -19.27 -4.45 33.08
C PRO A 127 -18.08 -3.53 33.40
N THR A 128 -18.19 -2.75 34.47
CA THR A 128 -17.13 -1.89 35.00
C THR A 128 -16.10 -2.68 35.83
N LEU A 129 -14.96 -3.05 35.22
CA LEU A 129 -13.90 -3.77 35.93
C LEU A 129 -13.20 -2.93 37.02
N VAL A 130 -13.04 -1.63 36.75
CA VAL A 130 -12.47 -0.64 37.68
C VAL A 130 -13.49 0.48 37.82
N SER A 131 -13.58 1.09 39.01
CA SER A 131 -14.38 2.29 39.23
C SER A 131 -13.97 3.42 38.28
N ALA A 132 -14.88 4.35 38.00
CA ALA A 132 -14.62 5.53 37.17
C ALA A 132 -13.73 6.60 37.85
N ASP A 133 -13.00 6.21 38.90
CA ASP A 133 -12.01 7.06 39.57
C ASP A 133 -10.73 7.16 38.70
N PRO A 134 -10.30 8.37 38.31
CA PRO A 134 -9.08 8.56 37.54
C PRO A 134 -7.82 8.04 38.25
N TRP A 135 -7.78 8.05 39.60
CA TRP A 135 -6.62 7.56 40.35
C TRP A 135 -6.45 6.05 40.23
N GLY A 136 -7.54 5.27 40.28
CA GLY A 136 -7.51 3.83 40.00
C GLY A 136 -6.94 3.50 38.62
N GLN A 137 -7.40 4.20 37.56
CA GLN A 137 -6.93 3.98 36.19
C GLN A 137 -5.47 4.41 35.98
N LEU A 138 -5.07 5.53 36.58
CA LEU A 138 -3.68 6.01 36.58
C LEU A 138 -2.76 5.07 37.35
N ALA A 139 -3.18 4.58 38.53
CA ALA A 139 -2.41 3.66 39.36
C ALA A 139 -2.16 2.32 38.64
N VAL A 140 -3.21 1.71 38.06
CA VAL A 140 -3.09 0.51 37.21
C VAL A 140 -2.09 0.75 36.07
N THR A 141 -2.16 1.91 35.42
CA THR A 141 -1.28 2.26 34.30
C THR A 141 0.16 2.48 34.72
N LEU A 142 0.41 3.19 35.83
CA LEU A 142 1.76 3.41 36.36
C LEU A 142 2.39 2.11 36.87
N VAL A 143 1.63 1.24 37.54
CA VAL A 143 2.09 -0.08 37.98
C VAL A 143 2.46 -0.96 36.78
N LEU A 144 1.64 -0.97 35.72
CA LEU A 144 1.96 -1.69 34.49
C LEU A 144 3.16 -1.09 33.74
N ALA A 145 3.23 0.22 33.57
CA ALA A 145 4.36 0.89 32.92
C ALA A 145 5.67 0.67 33.69
N ALA A 146 5.63 0.70 35.04
CA ALA A 146 6.77 0.39 35.89
C ALA A 146 7.15 -1.09 35.82
N GLY A 147 6.19 -2.01 35.87
CA GLY A 147 6.42 -3.45 35.73
C GLY A 147 7.02 -3.83 34.39
N VAL A 148 6.54 -3.23 33.29
CA VAL A 148 7.08 -3.43 31.93
C VAL A 148 8.45 -2.77 31.78
N GLY A 149 8.65 -1.59 32.38
CA GLY A 149 9.96 -0.93 32.45
C GLY A 149 11.00 -1.78 33.19
N ALA A 150 10.64 -2.32 34.35
CA ALA A 150 11.46 -3.24 35.13
C ALA A 150 11.72 -4.54 34.35
N MET A 151 10.69 -5.14 33.75
CA MET A 151 10.83 -6.37 32.96
C MET A 151 11.80 -6.16 31.80
N THR A 152 11.60 -5.13 30.98
CA THR A 152 12.45 -4.85 29.80
C THR A 152 13.86 -4.39 30.17
N ARG A 153 14.06 -3.70 31.30
CA ARG A 153 15.37 -3.19 31.72
C ARG A 153 16.22 -4.21 32.48
N TRP A 154 15.62 -4.99 33.38
CA TRP A 154 16.34 -5.79 34.39
C TRP A 154 16.25 -7.32 34.23
N THR A 155 15.25 -7.88 33.54
CA THR A 155 15.15 -9.35 33.39
C THR A 155 16.06 -9.92 32.30
N ARG A 156 16.25 -11.25 32.28
CA ARG A 156 16.91 -11.96 31.16
C ARG A 156 16.14 -11.76 29.85
N PHE A 157 14.83 -11.98 29.88
CA PHE A 157 13.91 -11.69 28.77
C PHE A 157 14.06 -10.26 28.23
N GLY A 158 14.21 -9.26 29.11
CA GLY A 158 14.43 -7.87 28.72
C GLY A 158 15.77 -7.60 28.02
N ARG A 159 16.77 -8.47 28.19
CA ARG A 159 18.04 -8.45 27.44
C ARG A 159 17.95 -9.23 26.13
N GLU A 160 17.34 -10.41 26.16
CA GLU A 160 17.05 -11.24 24.99
C GLU A 160 16.21 -10.47 23.96
N LEU A 161 15.16 -9.78 24.41
CA LEU A 161 14.34 -8.88 23.60
C LEU A 161 15.16 -7.78 22.93
N ARG A 162 16.08 -7.13 23.64
CA ARG A 162 16.96 -6.10 23.05
C ARG A 162 17.88 -6.67 21.97
N ALA A 163 18.52 -7.81 22.23
CA ALA A 163 19.37 -8.46 21.23
C ALA A 163 18.59 -8.78 19.94
N VAL A 164 17.36 -9.31 20.07
CA VAL A 164 16.48 -9.63 18.92
C VAL A 164 15.97 -8.38 18.19
N VAL A 165 15.75 -7.26 18.90
CA VAL A 165 15.41 -5.95 18.30
C VAL A 165 16.58 -5.39 17.48
N ASP A 166 17.78 -5.47 18.03
CA ASP A 166 18.96 -4.80 17.46
C ASP A 166 19.50 -5.57 16.24
N ASP A 167 19.59 -6.91 16.31
CA ASP A 167 19.72 -7.80 15.14
C ASP A 167 19.25 -9.24 15.48
N ARG A 168 18.08 -9.65 14.95
CA ARG A 168 17.53 -11.02 15.15
C ARG A 168 18.46 -12.12 14.63
N SER A 169 19.22 -11.89 13.56
CA SER A 169 20.12 -12.89 12.97
C SER A 169 21.31 -13.13 13.90
N LEU A 170 21.93 -12.06 14.40
CA LEU A 170 23.01 -12.16 15.38
C LEU A 170 22.51 -12.70 16.73
N ALA A 171 21.29 -12.37 17.15
CA ALA A 171 20.69 -12.92 18.37
C ALA A 171 20.49 -14.45 18.28
N VAL A 172 19.97 -14.95 17.16
CA VAL A 172 19.81 -16.40 16.91
C VAL A 172 21.16 -17.10 16.82
N LEU A 173 22.16 -16.50 16.15
CA LEU A 173 23.54 -17.01 16.13
C LEU A 173 24.19 -17.00 17.52
N GLY A 174 23.81 -16.07 18.39
CA GLY A 174 24.15 -16.03 19.81
C GLY A 174 23.38 -17.00 20.71
N GLY A 175 22.57 -17.90 20.13
CA GLY A 175 21.80 -18.92 20.86
C GLY A 175 20.51 -18.42 21.51
N ILE A 176 20.03 -17.21 21.17
CA ILE A 176 18.77 -16.67 21.70
C ILE A 176 17.60 -17.20 20.86
N ASP A 177 16.62 -17.82 21.52
CA ASP A 177 15.35 -18.24 20.93
C ASP A 177 14.48 -17.02 20.59
N ALA A 178 14.76 -16.41 19.45
CA ALA A 178 14.04 -15.23 18.95
C ALA A 178 12.55 -15.50 18.70
N ASP A 179 12.17 -16.76 18.47
CA ASP A 179 10.80 -17.20 18.26
C ASP A 179 10.02 -17.20 19.59
N ARG A 180 10.63 -17.64 20.69
CA ARG A 180 10.07 -17.49 22.04
C ARG A 180 10.00 -16.03 22.47
N VAL A 181 11.01 -15.22 22.11
CA VAL A 181 11.00 -13.76 22.34
C VAL A 181 9.84 -13.09 21.59
N ALA A 182 9.63 -13.43 20.32
CA ALA A 182 8.51 -12.99 19.52
C ALA A 182 7.15 -13.39 20.13
N ALA A 183 6.98 -14.66 20.48
CA ALA A 183 5.74 -15.19 21.05
C ALA A 183 5.34 -14.47 22.35
N ALA A 184 6.30 -14.25 23.25
CA ALA A 184 6.07 -13.50 24.49
C ALA A 184 5.77 -12.01 24.24
N GLY A 185 6.42 -11.39 23.24
CA GLY A 185 6.12 -10.02 22.81
C GLY A 185 4.69 -9.85 22.27
N TRP A 186 4.23 -10.79 21.44
CA TRP A 186 2.84 -10.82 20.94
C TRP A 186 1.82 -11.12 22.03
N ALA A 187 2.12 -12.05 22.93
CA ALA A 187 1.27 -12.37 24.09
C ALA A 187 1.09 -11.13 24.99
N PHE A 188 2.19 -10.46 25.34
CA PHE A 188 2.16 -9.24 26.14
C PHE A 188 1.41 -8.09 25.43
N GLY A 189 1.68 -7.86 24.14
CA GLY A 189 0.99 -6.83 23.36
C GLY A 189 -0.53 -7.08 23.30
N SER A 190 -0.93 -8.34 23.18
CA SER A 190 -2.35 -8.74 23.12
C SER A 190 -3.02 -8.65 24.49
N PHE A 191 -2.32 -8.95 25.59
CA PHE A 191 -2.76 -8.64 26.96
C PHE A 191 -3.03 -7.14 27.15
N THR A 192 -2.10 -6.26 26.76
CA THR A 192 -2.32 -4.80 26.87
C THR A 192 -3.48 -4.31 26.00
N ALA A 193 -3.68 -4.90 24.81
CA ALA A 193 -4.84 -4.62 23.98
C ALA A 193 -6.14 -5.00 24.69
N GLY A 194 -6.21 -6.23 25.22
CA GLY A 194 -7.37 -6.74 25.93
C GLY A 194 -7.71 -5.93 27.18
N LEU A 195 -6.70 -5.51 27.94
CA LEU A 195 -6.86 -4.66 29.11
C LEU A 195 -7.46 -3.29 28.74
N THR A 196 -6.92 -2.62 27.72
CA THR A 196 -7.51 -1.35 27.24
C THR A 196 -8.93 -1.54 26.74
N GLY A 197 -9.20 -2.61 25.99
CA GLY A 197 -10.55 -2.93 25.53
C GLY A 197 -11.54 -3.06 26.68
N VAL A 198 -11.17 -3.83 27.71
CA VAL A 198 -11.96 -4.03 28.93
C VAL A 198 -12.12 -2.74 29.76
N LEU A 199 -11.09 -1.90 29.84
CA LEU A 199 -11.17 -0.62 30.57
C LEU A 199 -12.01 0.43 29.84
N LEU A 200 -12.00 0.46 28.51
CA LEU A 200 -12.82 1.38 27.71
C LEU A 200 -14.27 0.91 27.54
N ALA A 201 -14.52 -0.41 27.60
CA ALA A 201 -15.82 -1.03 27.34
C ALA A 201 -17.04 -0.39 28.03
N PRO A 202 -16.98 0.11 29.29
CA PRO A 202 -18.15 0.74 29.93
C PRO A 202 -18.45 2.16 29.43
N TYR A 203 -17.47 2.82 28.82
CA TYR A 203 -17.55 4.24 28.41
C TYR A 203 -17.90 4.41 26.92
N VAL A 204 -17.88 3.33 26.15
CA VAL A 204 -18.08 3.32 24.69
C VAL A 204 -19.02 2.18 24.30
N ARG A 205 -19.81 2.37 23.25
CA ARG A 205 -20.68 1.29 22.76
C ARG A 205 -19.83 0.19 22.14
N LEU A 206 -20.10 -1.07 22.48
CA LEU A 206 -19.48 -2.22 21.81
C LEU A 206 -20.12 -2.37 20.43
N ASP A 207 -19.38 -2.04 19.39
CA ASP A 207 -19.73 -2.25 17.98
C ASP A 207 -18.50 -2.81 17.25
N PRO A 208 -18.62 -3.82 16.37
CA PRO A 208 -17.44 -4.44 15.73
C PRO A 208 -16.60 -3.48 14.86
N TYR A 209 -17.16 -2.35 14.44
CA TYR A 209 -16.47 -1.37 13.58
C TYR A 209 -15.94 -0.15 14.34
N GLY A 210 -16.70 0.35 15.32
CA GLY A 210 -16.40 1.55 16.10
C GLY A 210 -15.42 1.36 17.24
N LEU A 211 -15.46 0.22 17.96
CA LEU A 211 -14.53 -0.03 19.07
C LEU A 211 -13.05 -0.04 18.62
N PRO A 212 -12.68 -0.71 17.50
CA PRO A 212 -11.32 -0.67 16.99
C PRO A 212 -10.84 0.71 16.51
N LEU A 213 -11.73 1.66 16.19
CA LEU A 213 -11.38 3.04 15.82
C LEU A 213 -10.91 3.90 17.00
N LEU A 214 -11.17 3.50 18.25
CA LEU A 214 -10.61 4.17 19.43
C LEU A 214 -9.13 3.83 19.59
N VAL A 215 -8.71 2.65 19.12
CA VAL A 215 -7.30 2.20 19.14
C VAL A 215 -6.45 2.93 18.07
N MET A 216 -7.00 3.94 17.39
CA MET A 216 -6.24 4.90 16.57
C MET A 216 -5.27 5.77 17.39
N GLU A 217 -5.62 6.10 18.63
CA GLU A 217 -4.77 6.89 19.55
C GLU A 217 -3.41 6.23 19.79
N VAL A 218 -3.41 4.91 19.73
CA VAL A 218 -2.27 4.02 19.98
C VAL A 218 -1.23 4.11 18.89
N VAL A 219 -1.69 4.21 17.64
CA VAL A 219 -0.83 4.45 16.48
C VAL A 219 -0.23 5.85 16.58
N ALA A 220 -1.00 6.85 17.03
CA ALA A 220 -0.49 8.21 17.27
C ALA A 220 0.68 8.21 18.27
N VAL A 221 0.45 7.62 19.45
CA VAL A 221 1.43 7.52 20.54
C VAL A 221 2.67 6.74 20.11
N ALA A 222 2.51 5.58 19.47
CA ALA A 222 3.63 4.74 19.05
C ALA A 222 4.50 5.40 17.96
N VAL A 223 3.87 6.07 17.00
CA VAL A 223 4.56 6.78 15.91
C VAL A 223 5.27 8.03 16.44
N ALA A 224 4.65 8.81 17.35
CA ALA A 224 5.28 9.94 18.01
C ALA A 224 6.51 9.52 18.85
N ALA A 225 6.44 8.36 19.52
CA ALA A 225 7.56 7.71 20.21
C ALA A 225 8.62 7.07 19.28
N ARG A 226 8.53 7.33 17.96
CA ARG A 226 9.37 6.78 16.88
C ARG A 226 9.50 5.25 16.94
N MET A 227 8.44 4.55 17.37
CA MET A 227 8.38 3.10 17.57
C MET A 227 9.47 2.52 18.52
N ARG A 228 10.16 3.36 19.30
CA ARG A 228 11.38 2.95 20.03
C ARG A 228 11.46 3.42 21.48
N ASN A 229 10.94 4.60 21.83
CA ASN A 229 11.15 5.18 23.15
C ASN A 229 9.89 5.05 24.03
N LEU A 230 9.82 3.98 24.83
CA LEU A 230 8.68 3.69 25.72
C LEU A 230 8.39 4.81 26.75
N PRO A 231 9.38 5.39 27.47
CA PRO A 231 9.15 6.58 28.28
C PRO A 231 8.53 7.76 27.52
N VAL A 232 8.99 8.05 26.30
CA VAL A 232 8.39 9.11 25.46
C VAL A 232 6.96 8.77 25.04
N ALA A 233 6.65 7.50 24.79
CA ALA A 233 5.26 7.07 24.51
C ALA A 233 4.32 7.41 25.68
N VAL A 234 4.73 7.11 26.92
CA VAL A 234 3.94 7.43 28.13
C VAL A 234 3.80 8.95 28.30
N VAL A 235 4.89 9.71 28.21
CA VAL A 235 4.87 11.18 28.36
C VAL A 235 4.02 11.85 27.27
N VAL A 236 4.10 11.39 26.02
CA VAL A 236 3.27 11.89 24.91
C VAL A 236 1.80 11.53 25.11
N ALA A 237 1.47 10.30 25.52
CA ALA A 237 0.09 9.88 25.73
C ALA A 237 -0.58 10.66 26.88
N LEU A 238 0.09 10.79 28.03
CA LEU A 238 -0.38 11.58 29.16
C LEU A 238 -0.48 13.07 28.80
N GLY A 239 0.52 13.62 28.09
CA GLY A 239 0.53 15.00 27.64
C GLY A 239 -0.62 15.33 26.67
N ILE A 240 -0.91 14.44 25.71
CA ILE A 240 -2.05 14.60 24.80
C ILE A 240 -3.37 14.45 25.56
N GLY A 241 -3.52 13.44 26.44
CA GLY A 241 -4.74 13.25 27.22
C GLY A 241 -5.08 14.44 28.11
N VAL A 242 -4.09 14.98 28.83
CA VAL A 242 -4.24 16.22 29.61
C VAL A 242 -4.55 17.40 28.70
N ALA A 243 -3.82 17.62 27.60
CA ALA A 243 -4.10 18.73 26.70
C ALA A 243 -5.53 18.66 26.09
N GLN A 244 -5.98 17.47 25.69
CA GLN A 244 -7.34 17.19 25.21
C GLN A 244 -8.40 17.56 26.25
N SER A 245 -8.24 17.11 27.50
CA SER A 245 -9.19 17.43 28.58
C SER A 245 -9.05 18.86 29.12
N GLN A 246 -7.97 19.59 28.85
CA GLN A 246 -7.84 21.02 29.18
C GLN A 246 -8.45 21.90 28.08
N LEU A 247 -8.42 21.47 26.81
CA LEU A 247 -8.97 22.23 25.68
C LEU A 247 -10.49 22.37 25.74
N THR A 248 -11.19 21.52 26.50
CA THR A 248 -12.64 21.62 26.74
C THR A 248 -13.06 22.91 27.46
N ARG A 249 -12.14 23.68 28.06
CA ARG A 249 -12.46 25.04 28.56
C ARG A 249 -12.50 26.11 27.47
N LEU A 250 -11.97 25.83 26.28
CA LEU A 250 -11.90 26.82 25.21
C LEU A 250 -13.19 26.82 24.40
N HIS A 251 -14.12 27.70 24.78
CA HIS A 251 -15.31 28.05 24.03
C HIS A 251 -15.14 29.41 23.31
N PRO A 252 -14.40 29.49 22.18
CA PRO A 252 -14.33 30.71 21.39
C PRO A 252 -15.64 30.93 20.65
N SER A 253 -16.27 32.09 20.82
CA SER A 253 -17.57 32.38 20.20
C SER A 253 -17.53 32.43 18.67
N GLY A 254 -18.68 32.12 18.06
CA GLY A 254 -18.88 32.16 16.61
C GLY A 254 -18.28 30.95 15.86
N TRP A 255 -17.92 31.15 14.59
CA TRP A 255 -17.54 30.08 13.65
C TRP A 255 -16.33 29.23 14.08
N ARG A 256 -15.56 29.68 15.08
CA ARG A 256 -14.37 28.98 15.60
C ARG A 256 -14.70 27.90 16.63
N GLU A 257 -15.89 27.93 17.25
CA GLU A 257 -16.24 26.99 18.32
C GLU A 257 -16.22 25.52 17.84
N PRO A 258 -16.90 25.14 16.74
CA PRO A 258 -16.93 23.74 16.30
C PRO A 258 -15.55 23.23 15.92
N LEU A 259 -14.71 24.10 15.35
CA LEU A 259 -13.33 23.76 14.97
C LEU A 259 -12.46 23.48 16.20
N VAL A 260 -12.58 24.29 17.27
CA VAL A 260 -11.80 24.08 18.51
C VAL A 260 -12.32 22.88 19.30
N GLN A 261 -13.64 22.68 19.37
CA GLN A 261 -14.24 21.48 19.95
C GLN A 261 -13.78 20.20 19.20
N ALA A 262 -13.82 20.20 17.87
CA ALA A 262 -13.36 19.08 17.05
C ALA A 262 -11.85 18.78 17.24
N VAL A 263 -11.01 19.82 17.30
CA VAL A 263 -9.56 19.68 17.56
C VAL A 263 -9.28 19.16 18.97
N GLY A 264 -10.03 19.63 19.98
CA GLY A 264 -9.93 19.14 21.35
C GLY A 264 -10.30 17.67 21.46
N ALA A 265 -11.47 17.28 20.97
CA ALA A 265 -11.98 15.91 21.04
C ALA A 265 -11.18 14.87 20.23
N ASN A 266 -10.26 15.30 19.37
CA ASN A 266 -9.50 14.43 18.46
C ASN A 266 -7.99 14.71 18.48
N LEU A 267 -7.44 15.19 19.60
CA LEU A 267 -6.05 15.67 19.66
C LEU A 267 -5.02 14.55 19.36
N PHE A 268 -5.32 13.31 19.70
CA PHE A 268 -4.53 12.14 19.26
C PHE A 268 -4.49 11.97 17.74
N VAL A 269 -5.59 12.26 17.02
CA VAL A 269 -5.62 12.21 15.55
C VAL A 269 -4.82 13.36 14.95
N VAL A 270 -4.84 14.55 15.57
CA VAL A 270 -3.94 15.66 15.20
C VAL A 270 -2.48 15.26 15.39
N ALA A 271 -2.13 14.63 16.51
CA ALA A 271 -0.78 14.13 16.76
C ALA A 271 -0.35 13.07 15.73
N LEU A 272 -1.24 12.12 15.37
CA LEU A 272 -0.99 11.14 14.30
C LEU A 272 -0.79 11.80 12.94
N LEU A 273 -1.62 12.77 12.57
CA LEU A 273 -1.50 13.54 11.33
C LEU A 273 -0.16 14.29 11.27
N ILE A 274 0.20 15.03 12.31
CA ILE A 274 1.49 15.74 12.38
C ILE A 274 2.65 14.73 12.31
N ALA A 275 2.58 13.62 13.04
CA ALA A 275 3.64 12.62 13.05
C ALA A 275 3.80 11.92 11.69
N ALA A 276 2.71 11.62 10.99
CA ALA A 276 2.74 10.92 9.71
C ALA A 276 2.95 11.84 8.48
N LEU A 277 2.62 13.13 8.59
CA LEU A 277 2.82 14.13 7.53
C LEU A 277 4.16 14.86 7.68
N VAL A 278 4.53 15.29 8.88
CA VAL A 278 5.64 16.24 9.12
C VAL A 278 6.94 15.56 9.58
N LEU A 279 6.89 14.56 10.47
CA LEU A 279 8.13 14.01 11.04
C LEU A 279 8.96 13.22 10.00
N PRO A 280 10.28 13.49 9.86
CA PRO A 280 11.17 12.69 9.02
C PRO A 280 11.63 11.41 9.73
N GLY A 281 11.95 10.37 8.95
CA GLY A 281 12.72 9.22 9.42
C GLY A 281 11.94 7.95 9.80
N ILE A 282 10.65 7.83 9.47
CA ILE A 282 9.90 6.56 9.59
C ILE A 282 10.08 5.75 8.29
N GLY A 283 10.43 4.47 8.37
CA GLY A 283 10.47 3.54 7.22
C GLY A 283 11.57 3.77 6.18
N ALA A 284 12.64 4.52 6.51
CA ALA A 284 13.64 5.00 5.55
C ALA A 284 14.57 3.93 4.93
N ARG A 285 14.33 2.63 5.18
CA ARG A 285 15.09 1.50 4.59
C ARG A 285 14.19 0.44 3.93
N ASP A 286 12.87 0.65 3.90
CA ASP A 286 11.89 -0.37 3.48
C ASP A 286 11.66 -0.36 1.95
N ALA A 287 12.65 -0.82 1.19
CA ALA A 287 12.56 -0.99 -0.26
C ALA A 287 11.81 -2.29 -0.61
N LEU A 288 10.51 -2.18 -0.93
CA LEU A 288 9.55 -3.27 -1.19
C LEU A 288 10.08 -4.43 -2.07
N PRO A 289 10.32 -5.63 -1.51
CA PRO A 289 10.72 -6.82 -2.27
C PRO A 289 9.57 -7.51 -3.02
N ARG A 290 9.04 -6.83 -4.04
CA ARG A 290 8.34 -7.42 -5.20
C ARG A 290 7.34 -8.54 -4.87
N THR A 291 6.10 -8.19 -4.55
CA THR A 291 4.95 -9.07 -4.85
C THR A 291 4.74 -9.18 -6.36
N ALA A 292 5.66 -9.85 -7.04
CA ALA A 292 5.43 -10.42 -8.36
C ALA A 292 4.51 -11.63 -8.20
N THR A 293 3.25 -11.38 -7.81
CA THR A 293 2.17 -12.33 -8.02
C THR A 293 2.24 -12.76 -9.48
N ALA A 294 2.43 -14.06 -9.72
CA ALA A 294 2.58 -14.56 -11.08
C ALA A 294 1.34 -14.12 -11.87
N ARG A 295 1.55 -13.39 -12.98
CA ARG A 295 0.46 -12.90 -13.82
C ARG A 295 -0.23 -14.08 -14.51
N VAL A 296 -1.12 -14.75 -13.78
CA VAL A 296 -2.11 -15.66 -14.34
C VAL A 296 -2.94 -14.80 -15.30
N ALA A 297 -2.74 -15.02 -16.60
CA ALA A 297 -3.49 -14.30 -17.62
C ALA A 297 -4.99 -14.57 -17.39
N THR A 298 -5.75 -13.55 -17.00
CA THR A 298 -7.18 -13.68 -16.74
C THR A 298 -7.85 -14.22 -17.99
N PRO A 299 -8.45 -15.43 -17.95
CA PRO A 299 -8.99 -16.06 -19.14
C PRO A 299 -10.11 -15.19 -19.71
N PRO A 300 -10.29 -15.11 -21.05
CA PRO A 300 -11.25 -14.19 -21.66
C PRO A 300 -12.69 -14.42 -21.15
N GLY A 301 -13.05 -15.67 -20.82
CA GLY A 301 -14.33 -16.01 -20.20
C GLY A 301 -14.57 -15.37 -18.82
N ALA A 302 -13.53 -14.98 -18.07
CA ALA A 302 -13.71 -14.29 -16.79
C ALA A 302 -14.32 -12.88 -16.94
N TRP A 303 -14.09 -12.21 -18.08
CA TRP A 303 -14.79 -10.96 -18.40
C TRP A 303 -16.26 -11.21 -18.74
N ILE A 304 -16.58 -12.32 -19.41
CA ILE A 304 -17.98 -12.71 -19.69
C ILE A 304 -18.71 -12.98 -18.37
N VAL A 305 -18.10 -13.77 -17.47
CA VAL A 305 -18.66 -14.05 -16.13
C VAL A 305 -18.87 -12.76 -15.32
N ALA A 306 -17.90 -11.83 -15.33
CA ALA A 306 -18.04 -10.55 -14.65
C ALA A 306 -19.15 -9.67 -15.24
N VAL A 307 -19.28 -9.61 -16.58
CA VAL A 307 -20.38 -8.88 -17.23
C VAL A 307 -21.74 -9.50 -16.89
N VAL A 308 -21.86 -10.82 -16.94
CA VAL A 308 -23.11 -11.52 -16.54
C VAL A 308 -23.45 -11.26 -15.07
N LEU A 309 -22.46 -11.35 -14.17
CA LEU A 309 -22.64 -11.09 -12.73
C LEU A 309 -23.15 -9.67 -12.43
N PHE A 310 -22.68 -8.66 -13.19
CA PHE A 310 -23.13 -7.27 -13.06
C PHE A 310 -24.42 -6.96 -13.84
N LEU A 311 -24.91 -7.87 -14.69
CA LEU A 311 -26.20 -7.73 -15.38
C LEU A 311 -27.34 -8.49 -14.68
N ILE A 312 -27.04 -9.57 -13.95
CA ILE A 312 -28.03 -10.38 -13.20
C ILE A 312 -28.98 -9.52 -12.33
N PRO A 313 -28.52 -8.50 -11.58
CA PRO A 313 -29.41 -7.71 -10.73
C PRO A 313 -30.50 -6.93 -11.46
N LEU A 314 -30.38 -6.67 -12.78
CA LEU A 314 -31.46 -6.06 -13.56
C LEU A 314 -32.75 -6.92 -13.57
N GLY A 315 -32.61 -8.24 -13.39
CA GLY A 315 -33.74 -9.16 -13.23
C GLY A 315 -34.39 -9.15 -11.84
N PHE A 316 -33.70 -8.60 -10.82
CA PHE A 316 -34.22 -8.56 -9.45
C PHE A 316 -35.33 -7.52 -9.27
N ALA A 317 -36.07 -7.64 -8.16
CA ALA A 317 -37.15 -6.74 -7.77
C ALA A 317 -37.12 -6.50 -6.25
N GLY A 318 -37.64 -5.35 -5.80
CA GLY A 318 -37.68 -5.01 -4.39
C GLY A 318 -36.28 -4.90 -3.76
N ARG A 319 -36.13 -5.47 -2.55
CA ARG A 319 -34.95 -5.27 -1.69
C ARG A 319 -33.64 -5.80 -2.30
N ASP A 320 -33.69 -6.87 -3.09
CA ASP A 320 -32.50 -7.53 -3.64
C ASP A 320 -31.82 -6.68 -4.73
N LEU A 321 -32.61 -5.87 -5.44
CA LEU A 321 -32.08 -4.85 -6.34
C LEU A 321 -31.47 -3.68 -5.55
N HIS A 322 -32.14 -3.24 -4.48
CA HIS A 322 -31.69 -2.12 -3.66
C HIS A 322 -30.36 -2.38 -2.94
N THR A 323 -30.09 -3.61 -2.52
CA THR A 323 -28.74 -4.00 -2.02
C THR A 323 -27.73 -4.07 -3.17
N SER A 324 -28.13 -4.62 -4.34
CA SER A 324 -27.27 -4.75 -5.51
C SER A 324 -26.76 -3.42 -6.08
N VAL A 325 -27.50 -2.32 -5.91
CA VAL A 325 -27.08 -0.93 -6.25
C VAL A 325 -25.74 -0.55 -5.62
N GLN A 326 -25.34 -1.13 -4.47
CA GLN A 326 -24.04 -0.80 -3.88
C GLN A 326 -22.84 -1.43 -4.63
N VAL A 327 -23.08 -2.44 -5.49
CA VAL A 327 -22.02 -3.21 -6.16
C VAL A 327 -21.23 -2.38 -7.20
N PRO A 328 -21.85 -1.64 -8.15
CA PRO A 328 -21.10 -0.88 -9.15
C PRO A 328 -20.38 0.31 -8.51
N ALA A 329 -21.04 1.03 -7.59
CA ALA A 329 -20.46 2.12 -6.80
C ALA A 329 -19.19 1.67 -6.06
N LEU A 330 -19.28 0.59 -5.28
CA LEU A 330 -18.12 0.01 -4.61
C LEU A 330 -17.07 -0.49 -5.62
N GLY A 331 -17.48 -1.03 -6.77
CA GLY A 331 -16.58 -1.40 -7.87
C GLY A 331 -15.70 -0.24 -8.36
N VAL A 332 -16.27 0.97 -8.48
CA VAL A 332 -15.51 2.19 -8.81
C VAL A 332 -14.60 2.63 -7.66
N VAL A 333 -15.06 2.56 -6.40
CA VAL A 333 -14.22 2.84 -5.23
C VAL A 333 -13.02 1.89 -5.16
N LEU A 334 -13.22 0.58 -5.35
CA LEU A 334 -12.16 -0.42 -5.34
C LEU A 334 -11.21 -0.29 -6.54
N LEU A 335 -11.69 0.23 -7.69
CA LEU A 335 -10.84 0.55 -8.83
C LEU A 335 -9.81 1.66 -8.50
N SER A 336 -10.10 2.56 -7.54
CA SER A 336 -9.10 3.53 -7.04
C SER A 336 -7.88 2.85 -6.40
N LEU A 337 -8.10 1.80 -5.61
CA LEU A 337 -7.03 1.01 -4.98
C LEU A 337 -6.20 0.25 -6.03
N VAL A 338 -6.83 -0.22 -7.11
CA VAL A 338 -6.11 -0.82 -8.25
C VAL A 338 -5.23 0.20 -8.98
N VAL A 339 -5.60 1.48 -9.01
CA VAL A 339 -4.74 2.55 -9.55
C VAL A 339 -3.58 2.87 -8.59
N VAL A 340 -3.86 3.14 -7.31
CA VAL A 340 -2.84 3.60 -6.34
C VAL A 340 -1.91 2.47 -5.89
N THR A 341 -2.47 1.39 -5.36
CA THR A 341 -1.71 0.23 -4.87
C THR A 341 -1.36 -0.71 -6.00
N GLY A 342 -2.32 -1.09 -6.84
CA GLY A 342 -2.09 -2.03 -7.94
C GLY A 342 -1.07 -1.56 -8.98
N ARG A 343 -1.09 -0.29 -9.37
CA ARG A 343 -0.23 0.24 -10.45
C ARG A 343 0.79 1.27 -9.99
N GLY A 344 0.46 2.11 -9.01
CA GLY A 344 1.44 2.97 -8.37
C GLY A 344 2.40 2.22 -7.43
N GLY A 345 2.04 1.01 -6.97
CA GLY A 345 2.80 0.30 -5.94
C GLY A 345 2.75 0.97 -4.56
N GLN A 346 1.81 1.90 -4.35
CA GLN A 346 1.73 2.73 -3.15
C GLN A 346 0.64 2.19 -2.23
N ILE A 347 0.98 1.87 -0.98
CA ILE A 347 0.02 1.36 0.00
C ILE A 347 -0.91 2.50 0.42
N SER A 348 -2.23 2.33 0.24
CA SER A 348 -3.22 3.38 0.50
C SER A 348 -4.42 2.85 1.27
N LEU A 349 -4.50 3.26 2.54
CA LEU A 349 -5.57 2.90 3.49
C LEU A 349 -6.59 4.04 3.66
N GLY A 350 -6.44 5.14 2.91
CA GLY A 350 -7.24 6.36 3.05
C GLY A 350 -8.39 6.53 2.04
N GLN A 351 -8.62 5.57 1.13
CA GLN A 351 -9.58 5.75 0.02
C GLN A 351 -11.05 5.91 0.50
N ALA A 352 -11.41 5.38 1.68
CA ALA A 352 -12.72 5.59 2.28
C ALA A 352 -13.04 7.08 2.52
N ALA A 353 -12.05 7.87 2.95
CA ALA A 353 -12.22 9.31 3.09
C ALA A 353 -12.42 10.04 1.76
N TYR A 354 -11.74 9.63 0.69
CA TYR A 354 -11.96 10.23 -0.63
C TYR A 354 -13.33 9.86 -1.22
N ALA A 355 -13.82 8.64 -0.96
CA ALA A 355 -15.19 8.26 -1.32
C ALA A 355 -16.23 9.06 -0.53
N GLY A 356 -16.09 9.16 0.80
CA GLY A 356 -17.01 9.93 1.63
C GLY A 356 -16.99 11.43 1.34
N LEU A 357 -15.83 12.01 0.99
CA LEU A 357 -15.77 13.39 0.51
C LEU A 357 -16.48 13.58 -0.83
N GLY A 358 -16.40 12.60 -1.75
CA GLY A 358 -17.17 12.60 -2.98
C GLY A 358 -18.67 12.59 -2.73
N ALA A 359 -19.14 11.69 -1.86
CA ALA A 359 -20.55 11.62 -1.45
C ALA A 359 -21.03 12.91 -0.77
N LEU A 360 -20.25 13.42 0.19
CA LEU A 360 -20.57 14.63 0.95
C LEU A 360 -20.59 15.88 0.06
N PHE A 361 -19.60 16.06 -0.82
CA PHE A 361 -19.58 17.22 -1.72
C PHE A 361 -20.69 17.12 -2.77
N THR A 362 -21.02 15.91 -3.27
CA THR A 362 -22.18 15.71 -4.15
C THR A 362 -23.46 16.13 -3.44
N ALA A 363 -23.67 15.73 -2.18
CA ALA A 363 -24.83 16.13 -1.38
C ALA A 363 -24.88 17.64 -1.07
N LEU A 364 -23.76 18.27 -0.73
CA LEU A 364 -23.71 19.71 -0.47
C LEU A 364 -23.98 20.55 -1.73
N LEU A 365 -23.52 20.09 -2.91
CA LEU A 365 -23.77 20.74 -4.20
C LEU A 365 -25.21 20.52 -4.68
N ALA A 366 -25.74 19.30 -4.55
CA ALA A 366 -27.11 18.97 -4.91
C ALA A 366 -28.17 19.61 -3.98
N ALA A 367 -27.80 19.97 -2.75
CA ALA A 367 -28.66 20.67 -1.80
C ALA A 367 -28.46 22.20 -1.78
N GLY A 368 -27.67 22.78 -2.69
CA GLY A 368 -27.37 24.22 -2.72
C GLY A 368 -26.62 24.74 -1.48
N ARG A 369 -26.06 23.85 -0.65
CA ARG A 369 -25.37 24.15 0.62
C ARG A 369 -23.86 24.34 0.47
N PHE A 370 -23.30 24.19 -0.73
CA PHE A 370 -21.86 24.33 -0.97
C PHE A 370 -21.46 25.82 -1.07
N PRO A 371 -20.47 26.32 -0.30
CA PRO A 371 -20.10 27.74 -0.32
C PRO A 371 -19.67 28.24 -1.71
N GLY A 372 -20.36 29.28 -2.21
CA GLY A 372 -19.99 29.99 -3.44
C GLY A 372 -20.39 29.30 -4.75
N LEU A 373 -21.19 28.22 -4.70
CA LEU A 373 -21.77 27.58 -5.87
C LEU A 373 -23.30 27.48 -5.73
N PRO A 374 -24.07 27.59 -6.82
CA PRO A 374 -25.51 27.36 -6.80
C PRO A 374 -25.83 25.87 -6.59
N GLU A 375 -27.11 25.56 -6.38
CA GLU A 375 -27.63 24.20 -6.48
C GLU A 375 -27.35 23.62 -7.87
N LEU A 376 -26.86 22.38 -7.92
CA LEU A 376 -26.50 21.68 -9.17
C LEU A 376 -27.27 20.36 -9.30
N PRO A 377 -27.79 20.01 -10.50
CA PRO A 377 -28.32 18.67 -10.78
C PRO A 377 -27.30 17.59 -10.43
N GLU A 378 -27.75 16.42 -9.98
CA GLU A 378 -26.93 15.45 -9.25
C GLU A 378 -25.72 14.94 -10.04
N LEU A 379 -25.83 14.82 -11.37
CA LEU A 379 -24.70 14.45 -12.24
C LEU A 379 -23.66 15.59 -12.38
N ALA A 380 -24.10 16.85 -12.36
CA ALA A 380 -23.20 18.01 -12.35
C ALA A 380 -22.56 18.19 -10.97
N ALA A 381 -23.34 18.02 -9.90
CA ALA A 381 -22.85 17.96 -8.53
C ALA A 381 -21.77 16.87 -8.36
N LEU A 382 -22.00 15.66 -8.90
CA LEU A 382 -21.04 14.56 -8.89
C LEU A 382 -19.75 14.92 -9.65
N ALA A 383 -19.88 15.47 -10.86
CA ALA A 383 -18.72 15.86 -11.67
C ALA A 383 -17.86 16.94 -10.98
N VAL A 384 -18.51 17.95 -10.38
CA VAL A 384 -17.82 19.01 -9.62
C VAL A 384 -17.22 18.45 -8.32
N ALA A 385 -17.92 17.57 -7.60
CA ALA A 385 -17.39 16.89 -6.41
C ALA A 385 -16.12 16.08 -6.74
N VAL A 386 -16.10 15.33 -7.84
CA VAL A 386 -14.91 14.60 -8.31
C VAL A 386 -13.74 15.56 -8.61
N LEU A 387 -14.00 16.70 -9.26
CA LEU A 387 -12.98 17.72 -9.54
C LEU A 387 -12.45 18.39 -8.27
N LEU A 388 -13.29 18.60 -7.24
CA LEU A 388 -12.91 19.17 -5.96
C LEU A 388 -12.12 18.19 -5.08
N VAL A 389 -12.44 16.89 -5.11
CA VAL A 389 -11.78 15.86 -4.28
C VAL A 389 -10.50 15.31 -4.91
N ALA A 390 -10.39 15.28 -6.24
CA ALA A 390 -9.16 14.87 -6.95
C ALA A 390 -7.86 15.54 -6.42
N PRO A 391 -7.76 16.88 -6.27
CA PRO A 391 -6.56 17.53 -5.73
C PRO A 391 -6.33 17.21 -4.24
N LEU A 392 -7.33 16.80 -3.47
CA LEU A 392 -7.14 16.34 -2.08
C LEU A 392 -6.34 15.02 -2.03
N GLY A 393 -6.24 14.29 -3.15
CA GLY A 393 -5.27 13.21 -3.33
C GLY A 393 -3.82 13.62 -3.08
N LEU A 394 -3.47 14.91 -3.22
CA LEU A 394 -2.13 15.42 -2.91
C LEU A 394 -1.80 15.33 -1.41
N LEU A 395 -2.79 15.33 -0.51
CA LEU A 395 -2.59 15.19 0.94
C LEU A 395 -1.93 13.84 1.30
N THR A 396 -2.23 12.79 0.55
CA THR A 396 -1.61 11.47 0.70
C THR A 396 -0.47 11.22 -0.28
N GLY A 397 -0.56 11.80 -1.49
CA GLY A 397 0.49 11.70 -2.51
C GLY A 397 1.78 12.43 -2.18
N TRP A 398 1.73 13.57 -1.49
CA TRP A 398 2.94 14.33 -1.11
C TRP A 398 3.82 13.55 -0.11
N PRO A 399 3.29 12.96 0.98
CA PRO A 399 4.01 11.99 1.80
C PRO A 399 4.67 10.85 1.01
N ALA A 400 4.03 10.33 -0.05
CA ALA A 400 4.56 9.22 -0.85
C ALA A 400 5.86 9.57 -1.61
N ILE A 401 6.15 10.86 -1.81
CA ILE A 401 7.40 11.29 -2.46
C ILE A 401 8.63 10.92 -1.62
N SER A 402 8.52 10.98 -0.29
CA SER A 402 9.63 10.78 0.65
C SER A 402 9.44 9.62 1.64
N ARG A 403 8.27 8.99 1.67
CA ARG A 403 7.95 7.83 2.53
C ARG A 403 7.60 6.61 1.69
N HIS A 404 8.05 5.45 2.14
CA HIS A 404 7.83 4.14 1.51
C HIS A 404 7.18 3.17 2.52
N GLY A 405 6.70 2.02 2.04
CA GLY A 405 6.20 0.92 2.88
C GLY A 405 5.23 1.33 3.98
N LEU A 406 5.54 0.91 5.22
CA LEU A 406 4.73 1.16 6.42
C LEU A 406 4.47 2.66 6.67
N ALA A 407 5.48 3.50 6.47
CA ALA A 407 5.38 4.93 6.77
C ALA A 407 4.35 5.65 5.86
N LEU A 408 4.23 5.20 4.61
CA LEU A 408 3.19 5.70 3.70
C LEU A 408 1.82 5.12 4.05
N ALA A 409 1.73 3.82 4.35
CA ALA A 409 0.48 3.20 4.78
C ALA A 409 -0.14 3.96 5.97
N LEU A 410 0.66 4.25 6.99
CA LEU A 410 0.29 5.05 8.15
C LEU A 410 -0.14 6.47 7.80
N ALA A 411 0.58 7.17 6.90
CA ALA A 411 0.18 8.52 6.47
C ALA A 411 -1.16 8.52 5.72
N THR A 412 -1.43 7.52 4.87
CA THR A 412 -2.71 7.41 4.17
C THR A 412 -3.87 7.09 5.12
N PHE A 413 -3.61 6.25 6.13
CA PHE A 413 -4.59 5.92 7.17
C PHE A 413 -4.88 7.10 8.09
N ALA A 414 -3.84 7.86 8.48
CA ALA A 414 -3.95 9.08 9.27
C ALA A 414 -4.83 10.13 8.58
N VAL A 415 -4.65 10.36 7.28
CA VAL A 415 -5.52 11.25 6.49
C VAL A 415 -6.95 10.72 6.45
N GLY A 416 -7.14 9.41 6.29
CA GLY A 416 -8.46 8.77 6.33
C GLY A 416 -9.22 9.03 7.64
N VAL A 417 -8.56 8.78 8.78
CA VAL A 417 -9.10 9.01 10.12
C VAL A 417 -9.30 10.50 10.40
N GLY A 418 -8.39 11.36 9.91
CA GLY A 418 -8.53 12.81 9.95
C GLY A 418 -9.82 13.29 9.30
N VAL A 419 -10.11 12.85 8.08
CA VAL A 419 -11.36 13.23 7.38
C VAL A 419 -12.60 12.67 8.10
N SER A 420 -12.57 11.41 8.57
CA SER A 420 -13.67 10.84 9.37
C SER A 420 -13.98 11.70 10.61
N ARG A 421 -12.97 12.10 11.39
CA ARG A 421 -13.18 12.87 12.63
C ARG A 421 -13.42 14.37 12.41
N PHE A 422 -12.75 15.01 11.46
CA PHE A 422 -12.83 16.47 11.23
C PHE A 422 -13.86 16.88 10.18
N VAL A 423 -14.44 15.94 9.43
CA VAL A 423 -15.47 16.22 8.42
C VAL A 423 -16.72 15.39 8.64
N PHE A 424 -16.63 14.05 8.68
CA PHE A 424 -17.84 13.20 8.70
C PHE A 424 -18.53 13.17 10.07
N ALA A 425 -17.77 13.20 11.16
CA ALA A 425 -18.29 13.24 12.53
C ALA A 425 -18.82 14.62 12.96
N GLN A 426 -18.85 15.62 12.07
CA GLN A 426 -19.23 17.01 12.40
C GLN A 426 -20.68 17.30 12.00
N PRO A 427 -21.63 17.48 12.95
CA PRO A 427 -23.05 17.60 12.63
C PRO A 427 -23.39 18.78 11.72
N TYR A 428 -22.69 19.92 11.85
CA TYR A 428 -22.90 21.08 10.97
C TYR A 428 -22.61 20.79 9.49
N ALA A 429 -21.71 19.84 9.22
CA ALA A 429 -21.31 19.46 7.87
C ALA A 429 -22.21 18.37 7.26
N THR A 430 -22.78 17.49 8.09
CA THR A 430 -23.43 16.25 7.64
C THR A 430 -24.92 16.14 7.96
N ALA A 431 -25.46 16.89 8.91
CA ALA A 431 -26.86 16.81 9.30
C ALA A 431 -27.81 17.33 8.21
N GLY A 432 -28.92 16.60 8.03
CA GLY A 432 -29.98 16.95 7.07
C GLY A 432 -29.60 16.77 5.59
N LEU A 433 -28.56 15.99 5.28
CA LEU A 433 -28.15 15.70 3.90
C LEU A 433 -28.80 14.42 3.36
N THR A 434 -30.02 14.57 2.84
CA THR A 434 -30.55 13.67 1.80
C THR A 434 -29.75 13.85 0.51
N LEU A 435 -29.68 12.81 -0.31
CA LEU A 435 -29.03 12.86 -1.62
C LEU A 435 -30.00 12.33 -2.68
N GLY A 436 -30.40 13.21 -3.61
CA GLY A 436 -31.28 12.88 -4.72
C GLY A 436 -30.70 11.81 -5.66
N ARG A 437 -31.51 11.40 -6.63
CA ARG A 437 -31.04 10.65 -7.80
C ARG A 437 -31.35 11.48 -9.04
N PRO A 438 -30.47 11.49 -10.05
CA PRO A 438 -30.67 12.31 -11.24
C PRO A 438 -32.06 12.11 -11.86
N ALA A 439 -32.69 13.19 -12.31
CA ALA A 439 -34.00 13.15 -12.95
C ALA A 439 -34.09 12.07 -14.05
N GLY A 440 -35.14 11.24 -14.02
CA GLY A 440 -35.30 10.07 -14.89
C GLY A 440 -34.59 8.79 -14.42
N PHE A 441 -33.66 8.90 -13.46
CA PHE A 441 -32.93 7.78 -12.84
C PHE A 441 -33.35 7.53 -11.38
N GLU A 442 -34.57 7.94 -11.02
CA GLU A 442 -35.11 7.80 -9.66
C GLU A 442 -35.34 6.34 -9.25
N ASN A 443 -35.92 5.53 -10.15
CA ASN A 443 -36.23 4.11 -9.93
C ASN A 443 -34.94 3.28 -9.79
N ASP A 444 -34.91 2.31 -8.87
CA ASP A 444 -33.73 1.46 -8.64
C ASP A 444 -33.22 0.78 -9.92
N ARG A 445 -34.11 0.36 -10.83
CA ARG A 445 -33.70 -0.26 -12.11
C ARG A 445 -33.03 0.73 -13.07
N THR A 446 -33.54 1.96 -13.21
CA THR A 446 -32.91 2.96 -14.08
C THR A 446 -31.63 3.50 -13.46
N TYR A 447 -31.62 3.70 -12.14
CA TYR A 447 -30.41 4.07 -11.40
C TYR A 447 -29.28 3.04 -11.60
N TYR A 448 -29.57 1.74 -11.48
CA TYR A 448 -28.57 0.69 -11.69
C TYR A 448 -27.98 0.70 -13.10
N VAL A 449 -28.78 0.99 -14.14
CA VAL A 449 -28.29 1.15 -15.52
C VAL A 449 -27.35 2.36 -15.65
N LEU A 450 -27.66 3.49 -15.00
CA LEU A 450 -26.78 4.65 -14.93
C LEU A 450 -25.46 4.30 -14.23
N GLU A 451 -25.51 3.58 -13.12
CA GLU A 451 -24.31 3.15 -12.40
C GLU A 451 -23.41 2.21 -13.20
N LEU A 452 -24.00 1.25 -13.94
CA LEU A 452 -23.24 0.41 -14.87
C LEU A 452 -22.58 1.24 -15.98
N GLY A 453 -23.23 2.31 -16.44
CA GLY A 453 -22.66 3.28 -17.38
C GLY A 453 -21.47 4.06 -16.79
N LEU A 454 -21.61 4.57 -15.56
CA LEU A 454 -20.54 5.27 -14.84
C LEU A 454 -19.36 4.33 -14.53
N LEU A 455 -19.63 3.09 -14.11
CA LEU A 455 -18.63 2.04 -13.93
C LEU A 455 -17.91 1.72 -15.25
N ALA A 456 -18.63 1.57 -16.37
CA ALA A 456 -18.02 1.38 -17.68
C ALA A 456 -17.09 2.55 -18.06
N GLY A 457 -17.51 3.80 -17.79
CA GLY A 457 -16.68 4.98 -17.95
C GLY A 457 -15.39 4.94 -17.10
N ALA A 458 -15.51 4.59 -15.82
CA ALA A 458 -14.37 4.44 -14.92
C ALA A 458 -13.41 3.31 -15.34
N LEU A 459 -13.94 2.17 -15.80
CA LEU A 459 -13.18 1.05 -16.34
C LEU A 459 -12.44 1.44 -17.63
N LEU A 460 -13.08 2.20 -18.52
CA LEU A 460 -12.45 2.74 -19.74
C LEU A 460 -11.34 3.75 -19.39
N ALA A 461 -11.55 4.65 -18.43
CA ALA A 461 -10.54 5.59 -17.96
C ALA A 461 -9.31 4.85 -17.37
N ALA A 462 -9.53 3.85 -16.51
CA ALA A 462 -8.46 3.02 -15.95
C ALA A 462 -7.75 2.17 -17.03
N HIS A 463 -8.46 1.75 -18.07
CA HIS A 463 -7.88 1.03 -19.22
C HIS A 463 -7.03 1.96 -20.11
N ALA A 464 -7.48 3.18 -20.37
CA ALA A 464 -6.73 4.20 -21.10
C ALA A 464 -5.45 4.59 -20.34
N LEU A 465 -5.56 4.83 -19.02
CA LEU A 465 -4.42 5.06 -18.14
C LEU A 465 -3.42 3.90 -18.20
N ARG A 466 -3.89 2.65 -18.18
CA ARG A 466 -3.06 1.43 -18.32
C ARG A 466 -2.30 1.37 -19.65
N ARG A 467 -2.97 1.59 -20.79
CA ARG A 467 -2.35 1.47 -22.13
C ARG A 467 -1.46 2.67 -22.49
N GLY A 468 -1.69 3.83 -21.87
CA GLY A 468 -0.91 5.05 -22.07
C GLY A 468 0.54 4.98 -21.58
N ARG A 469 1.30 6.05 -21.87
CA ARG A 469 2.70 6.22 -21.38
C ARG A 469 2.77 6.18 -19.86
N THR A 470 1.82 6.84 -19.21
CA THR A 470 1.69 6.90 -17.75
C THR A 470 1.52 5.51 -17.13
N GLY A 471 0.72 4.62 -17.72
CA GLY A 471 0.54 3.24 -17.24
C GLY A 471 1.81 2.40 -17.26
N ARG A 472 2.59 2.47 -18.36
CA ARG A 472 3.94 1.85 -18.42
C ARG A 472 4.88 2.44 -17.39
N ALA A 473 4.89 3.76 -17.23
CA ALA A 473 5.79 4.43 -16.29
C ALA A 473 5.42 4.19 -14.81
N LEU A 474 4.13 4.03 -14.49
CA LEU A 474 3.64 3.58 -13.19
C LEU A 474 4.05 2.14 -12.90
N ALA A 475 3.82 1.22 -13.84
CA ALA A 475 4.26 -0.17 -13.70
C ALA A 475 5.79 -0.27 -13.52
N ALA A 476 6.58 0.51 -14.28
CA ALA A 476 8.02 0.61 -14.09
C ALA A 476 8.41 1.13 -12.70
N MET A 477 7.70 2.14 -12.18
CA MET A 477 7.92 2.71 -10.85
C MET A 477 7.60 1.70 -9.73
N ARG A 478 6.51 0.96 -9.86
CA ARG A 478 6.11 -0.15 -8.97
C ARG A 478 7.14 -1.28 -8.98
N ASP A 479 7.58 -1.67 -10.18
CA ASP A 479 8.45 -2.83 -10.38
C ASP A 479 9.91 -2.56 -9.96
N HIS A 480 10.42 -1.33 -10.17
CA HIS A 480 11.71 -0.87 -9.64
C HIS A 480 11.84 0.67 -9.64
N GLU A 481 11.51 1.35 -8.54
CA GLU A 481 11.46 2.83 -8.44
C GLU A 481 12.77 3.52 -8.88
N ALA A 482 13.93 3.01 -8.43
CA ALA A 482 15.24 3.51 -8.83
C ALA A 482 15.55 3.26 -10.31
N GLY A 483 15.13 2.12 -10.86
CA GLY A 483 15.27 1.77 -12.28
C GLY A 483 14.40 2.64 -13.18
N ALA A 484 13.18 2.97 -12.75
CA ALA A 484 12.31 3.92 -13.44
C ALA A 484 12.93 5.32 -13.48
N SER A 485 13.45 5.80 -12.34
CA SER A 485 14.15 7.08 -12.26
C SER A 485 15.38 7.12 -13.17
N ALA A 486 16.22 6.07 -13.17
CA ALA A 486 17.36 5.93 -14.08
C ALA A 486 16.97 5.82 -15.56
N ALA A 487 15.78 5.29 -15.87
CA ALA A 487 15.19 5.29 -17.21
C ALA A 487 14.52 6.63 -17.60
N GLY A 488 14.65 7.69 -16.79
CA GLY A 488 14.13 9.03 -17.10
C GLY A 488 12.74 9.34 -16.52
N VAL A 489 12.11 8.42 -15.79
CA VAL A 489 10.76 8.60 -15.23
C VAL A 489 10.74 9.61 -14.07
N ARG A 490 9.82 10.59 -14.12
CA ARG A 490 9.60 11.55 -13.02
C ARG A 490 8.79 10.92 -11.88
N VAL A 491 9.42 10.03 -11.12
CA VAL A 491 8.82 9.27 -10.02
C VAL A 491 7.94 10.11 -9.05
N PRO A 492 8.39 11.27 -8.51
CA PRO A 492 7.54 12.07 -7.62
C PRO A 492 6.22 12.51 -8.26
N ALA A 493 6.26 12.95 -9.53
CA ALA A 493 5.07 13.36 -10.27
C ALA A 493 4.13 12.16 -10.53
N LEU A 494 4.67 10.97 -10.81
CA LEU A 494 3.85 9.77 -10.97
C LEU A 494 3.13 9.37 -9.68
N LYS A 495 3.81 9.41 -8.53
CA LYS A 495 3.17 9.16 -7.23
C LYS A 495 2.00 10.13 -7.01
N LEU A 496 2.21 11.44 -7.23
CA LEU A 496 1.13 12.43 -7.17
C LEU A 496 -0.03 12.11 -8.14
N THR A 497 0.25 11.81 -9.41
CA THR A 497 -0.83 11.48 -10.37
C THR A 497 -1.59 10.21 -10.02
N ALA A 498 -0.93 9.20 -9.42
CA ALA A 498 -1.60 7.98 -8.97
C ALA A 498 -2.58 8.28 -7.84
N PHE A 499 -2.15 9.03 -6.82
CA PHE A 499 -3.00 9.42 -5.69
C PHE A 499 -4.16 10.37 -6.09
N VAL A 500 -3.91 11.32 -6.99
CA VAL A 500 -4.97 12.22 -7.53
C VAL A 500 -6.00 11.44 -8.36
N ALA A 501 -5.55 10.54 -9.24
CA ALA A 501 -6.45 9.68 -10.01
C ALA A 501 -7.21 8.67 -9.13
N GLY A 502 -6.57 8.18 -8.07
CA GLY A 502 -7.22 7.38 -7.02
C GLY A 502 -8.33 8.16 -6.32
N ALA A 503 -8.02 9.34 -5.77
CA ALA A 503 -9.00 10.18 -5.09
C ALA A 503 -10.19 10.57 -6.00
N ALA A 504 -9.94 10.83 -7.28
CA ALA A 504 -11.00 11.09 -8.27
C ALA A 504 -11.94 9.87 -8.48
N LEU A 505 -11.38 8.67 -8.61
CA LEU A 505 -12.18 7.43 -8.74
C LEU A 505 -12.91 7.09 -7.44
N ALA A 506 -12.26 7.23 -6.29
CA ALA A 506 -12.90 7.03 -4.99
C ALA A 506 -14.09 7.98 -4.81
N ALA A 507 -13.91 9.28 -5.10
CA ALA A 507 -14.97 10.28 -5.04
C ALA A 507 -16.14 9.98 -5.97
N LEU A 508 -15.87 9.51 -7.19
CA LEU A 508 -16.91 9.08 -8.15
C LEU A 508 -17.74 7.92 -7.58
N GLY A 509 -17.09 6.86 -7.12
CA GLY A 509 -17.76 5.70 -6.55
C GLY A 509 -18.49 5.99 -5.23
N GLY A 510 -17.98 6.91 -4.41
CA GLY A 510 -18.68 7.38 -3.20
C GLY A 510 -19.92 8.22 -3.52
N GLY A 511 -19.84 9.13 -4.49
CA GLY A 511 -20.99 9.88 -4.97
C GLY A 511 -22.10 8.98 -5.54
N MET A 512 -21.72 7.93 -6.29
CA MET A 512 -22.64 6.86 -6.69
C MET A 512 -23.27 6.17 -5.47
N LEU A 513 -22.46 5.71 -4.51
CA LEU A 513 -22.95 4.99 -3.32
C LEU A 513 -23.97 5.82 -2.51
N GLY A 514 -23.70 7.12 -2.32
CA GLY A 514 -24.61 8.03 -1.61
C GLY A 514 -25.94 8.26 -2.33
N MET A 515 -25.93 8.41 -3.67
CA MET A 515 -27.16 8.50 -4.48
C MET A 515 -27.93 7.17 -4.55
N GLY A 516 -27.21 6.04 -4.51
CA GLY A 516 -27.79 4.71 -4.38
C GLY A 516 -28.56 4.56 -3.06
N LEU A 517 -27.93 4.92 -1.94
CA LEU A 517 -28.51 4.94 -0.59
C LEU A 517 -29.51 6.10 -0.36
N ARG A 518 -29.56 7.09 -1.26
CA ARG A 518 -30.34 8.34 -1.18
C ARG A 518 -30.05 9.24 0.04
N ALA A 519 -28.93 9.03 0.72
CA ALA A 519 -28.54 9.76 1.92
C ALA A 519 -27.01 9.77 2.09
N PHE A 520 -26.48 10.79 2.78
CA PHE A 520 -25.11 10.76 3.27
C PHE A 520 -25.04 10.10 4.66
N ASP A 521 -24.60 8.84 4.71
CA ASP A 521 -24.21 8.17 5.96
C ASP A 521 -22.69 8.34 6.21
N PRO A 522 -22.25 9.01 7.30
CA PRO A 522 -20.86 9.03 7.74
C PRO A 522 -20.21 7.63 7.86
N ALA A 523 -20.94 6.65 8.41
CA ALA A 523 -20.39 5.33 8.74
C ALA A 523 -20.07 4.50 7.49
N ALA A 524 -20.78 4.70 6.38
CA ALA A 524 -20.48 4.10 5.08
C ALA A 524 -19.01 4.30 4.64
N TYR A 525 -18.37 5.37 5.10
CA TYR A 525 -17.04 5.81 4.67
C TYR A 525 -15.95 5.70 5.76
N ASP A 526 -16.19 4.90 6.80
CA ASP A 526 -15.27 4.82 7.93
C ASP A 526 -13.90 4.20 7.58
N PRO A 527 -12.80 4.65 8.23
CA PRO A 527 -11.44 4.17 7.94
C PRO A 527 -11.27 2.65 8.11
N VAL A 528 -12.03 2.04 9.02
CA VAL A 528 -12.06 0.58 9.23
C VAL A 528 -12.67 -0.17 8.03
N ARG A 529 -13.71 0.39 7.39
CA ARG A 529 -14.23 -0.15 6.13
C ARG A 529 -13.21 0.01 5.00
N GLY A 530 -12.43 1.10 5.02
CA GLY A 530 -11.23 1.27 4.17
C GLY A 530 -10.17 0.18 4.34
N LEU A 531 -9.93 -0.34 5.55
CA LEU A 531 -9.03 -1.48 5.80
C LEU A 531 -9.57 -2.79 5.18
N LEU A 532 -10.88 -3.03 5.31
CA LEU A 532 -11.56 -4.18 4.68
C LEU A 532 -11.48 -4.11 3.15
N TRP A 533 -11.71 -2.94 2.55
CA TRP A 533 -11.57 -2.72 1.11
C TRP A 533 -10.14 -2.94 0.62
N PHE A 534 -9.13 -2.49 1.37
CA PHE A 534 -7.72 -2.75 1.07
C PHE A 534 -7.40 -4.26 1.13
N ALA A 535 -7.83 -4.96 2.18
CA ALA A 535 -7.63 -6.40 2.31
C ALA A 535 -8.29 -7.17 1.15
N ALA A 536 -9.52 -6.82 0.78
CA ALA A 536 -10.25 -7.41 -0.35
C ALA A 536 -9.47 -7.26 -1.67
N ILE A 537 -8.96 -6.06 -1.94
CA ILE A 537 -8.21 -5.79 -3.17
C ILE A 537 -6.87 -6.53 -3.22
N VAL A 538 -6.16 -6.65 -2.10
CA VAL A 538 -4.90 -7.43 -2.07
C VAL A 538 -5.17 -8.92 -2.27
N VAL A 539 -6.23 -9.47 -1.66
CA VAL A 539 -6.62 -10.88 -1.80
C VAL A 539 -7.08 -11.23 -3.22
N LEU A 540 -7.99 -10.44 -3.81
CA LEU A 540 -8.56 -10.72 -5.13
C LEU A 540 -7.69 -10.19 -6.30
N GLY A 541 -6.52 -9.62 -5.99
CA GLY A 541 -5.47 -9.28 -6.94
C GLY A 541 -5.35 -7.77 -7.15
N ALA A 542 -4.42 -7.14 -6.43
CA ALA A 542 -4.34 -5.68 -6.34
C ALA A 542 -4.14 -4.96 -7.69
N ASP A 543 -3.51 -5.57 -8.69
CA ASP A 543 -3.32 -4.98 -10.02
C ASP A 543 -4.34 -5.44 -11.07
N SER A 544 -5.35 -6.22 -10.66
CA SER A 544 -6.42 -6.75 -11.50
C SER A 544 -7.69 -5.90 -11.41
N VAL A 545 -8.16 -5.44 -12.58
CA VAL A 545 -9.45 -4.73 -12.69
C VAL A 545 -10.63 -5.69 -12.42
N LEU A 546 -10.52 -6.95 -12.83
CA LEU A 546 -11.49 -7.99 -12.45
C LEU A 546 -11.44 -8.29 -10.94
N GLY A 547 -10.29 -8.12 -10.29
CA GLY A 547 -10.14 -8.24 -8.84
C GLY A 547 -11.01 -7.22 -8.10
N ALA A 548 -11.05 -5.96 -8.57
CA ALA A 548 -11.93 -4.94 -7.99
C ALA A 548 -13.43 -5.25 -8.19
N LEU A 549 -13.84 -5.69 -9.39
CA LEU A 549 -15.23 -6.06 -9.65
C LEU A 549 -15.67 -7.26 -8.81
N ALA A 550 -14.83 -8.30 -8.72
CA ALA A 550 -15.08 -9.48 -7.89
C ALA A 550 -15.09 -9.13 -6.40
N ALA A 551 -14.21 -8.23 -5.93
CA ALA A 551 -14.16 -7.80 -4.54
C ALA A 551 -15.41 -6.99 -4.14
N ALA A 552 -15.92 -6.12 -5.02
CA ALA A 552 -17.16 -5.38 -4.77
C ALA A 552 -18.38 -6.31 -4.72
N ALA A 553 -18.49 -7.24 -5.68
CA ALA A 553 -19.55 -8.25 -5.70
C ALA A 553 -19.48 -9.20 -4.50
N LEU A 554 -18.28 -9.57 -4.04
CA LEU A 554 -18.09 -10.40 -2.84
C LEU A 554 -18.46 -9.63 -1.56
N LEU A 555 -18.00 -8.39 -1.42
CA LEU A 555 -18.25 -7.58 -0.21
C LEU A 555 -19.74 -7.30 0.01
N VAL A 556 -20.44 -6.81 -1.03
CA VAL A 556 -21.87 -6.50 -0.93
C VAL A 556 -22.72 -7.76 -1.02
N GLY A 557 -22.48 -8.61 -2.02
CA GLY A 557 -23.35 -9.76 -2.31
C GLY A 557 -23.32 -10.85 -1.23
N LEU A 558 -22.16 -11.10 -0.60
CA LEU A 558 -22.07 -12.14 0.43
C LEU A 558 -22.67 -11.67 1.77
N ASP A 559 -22.44 -10.43 2.18
CA ASP A 559 -23.06 -9.88 3.41
C ASP A 559 -24.55 -9.58 3.23
N ALA A 560 -25.02 -9.27 2.01
CA ALA A 560 -26.46 -9.14 1.71
C ALA A 560 -27.19 -10.50 1.67
N GLY A 561 -26.52 -11.57 1.23
CA GLY A 561 -27.09 -12.92 1.15
C GLY A 561 -26.92 -13.77 2.42
N THR A 562 -26.25 -13.27 3.46
CA THR A 562 -25.94 -14.03 4.68
C THR A 562 -26.04 -13.16 5.96
N ARG A 563 -25.33 -13.49 7.04
CA ARG A 563 -25.20 -12.62 8.21
C ARG A 563 -24.08 -11.62 7.96
N GLY A 564 -24.32 -10.32 8.18
CA GLY A 564 -23.29 -9.30 7.97
C GLY A 564 -21.99 -9.61 8.74
N GLY A 565 -20.87 -9.66 8.02
CA GLY A 565 -19.57 -10.07 8.56
C GLY A 565 -18.98 -11.35 7.94
N VAL A 566 -19.75 -12.14 7.17
CA VAL A 566 -19.19 -13.29 6.42
C VAL A 566 -18.16 -12.81 5.40
N ALA A 567 -18.43 -11.72 4.67
CA ALA A 567 -17.49 -11.16 3.71
C ALA A 567 -16.20 -10.71 4.39
N ALA A 568 -16.30 -10.01 5.52
CA ALA A 568 -15.13 -9.61 6.32
C ALA A 568 -14.35 -10.82 6.85
N ALA A 569 -15.01 -11.82 7.44
CA ALA A 569 -14.34 -13.01 7.95
C ALA A 569 -13.63 -13.81 6.84
N LEU A 570 -14.27 -13.99 5.69
CA LEU A 570 -13.70 -14.68 4.53
C LEU A 570 -12.49 -13.92 3.95
N ILE A 571 -12.61 -12.61 3.76
CA ILE A 571 -11.53 -11.77 3.23
C ILE A 571 -10.35 -11.70 4.21
N GLY A 572 -10.62 -11.61 5.51
CA GLY A 572 -9.58 -11.64 6.55
C GLY A 572 -8.83 -12.98 6.58
N LEU A 573 -9.54 -14.11 6.53
CA LEU A 573 -8.96 -15.45 6.43
C LEU A 573 -8.09 -15.60 5.18
N LEU A 574 -8.58 -15.16 4.02
CA LEU A 574 -7.83 -15.21 2.77
C LEU A 574 -6.59 -14.30 2.80
N ALA A 575 -6.68 -13.11 3.41
CA ALA A 575 -5.53 -12.19 3.56
C ALA A 575 -4.44 -12.77 4.47
N VAL A 576 -4.82 -13.48 5.54
CA VAL A 576 -3.90 -14.26 6.38
C VAL A 576 -3.25 -15.40 5.58
N LEU A 577 -4.03 -16.11 4.75
CA LEU A 577 -3.52 -17.22 3.91
C LEU A 577 -2.59 -16.75 2.78
N VAL A 578 -2.79 -15.56 2.21
CA VAL A 578 -1.87 -14.96 1.22
C VAL A 578 -0.47 -14.74 1.82
N GLY A 579 -0.37 -14.42 3.11
CA GLY A 579 0.93 -14.36 3.80
C GLY A 579 1.65 -15.71 3.90
N ARG A 580 0.90 -16.82 3.92
CA ARG A 580 1.46 -18.18 3.95
C ARG A 580 1.76 -18.74 2.54
N PHE A 581 1.10 -18.22 1.52
CA PHE A 581 1.21 -18.68 0.13
C PHE A 581 1.36 -17.47 -0.82
N PRO A 582 2.60 -17.04 -1.14
CA PRO A 582 2.84 -15.82 -1.95
C PRO A 582 2.25 -15.83 -3.36
N GLY A 583 2.03 -17.01 -3.97
CA GLY A 583 1.31 -17.18 -5.23
C GLY A 583 -0.23 -17.10 -5.09
N GLY A 584 -0.73 -16.79 -3.89
CA GLY A 584 -2.13 -16.85 -3.51
C GLY A 584 -2.65 -18.29 -3.29
N PRO A 585 -3.86 -18.43 -2.73
CA PRO A 585 -4.46 -19.74 -2.48
C PRO A 585 -4.69 -20.54 -3.76
N TYR A 586 -4.90 -19.89 -4.91
CA TYR A 586 -5.05 -20.57 -6.21
C TYR A 586 -3.76 -21.28 -6.64
N GLU A 587 -2.58 -20.68 -6.47
CA GLU A 587 -1.32 -21.35 -6.82
C GLU A 587 -0.99 -22.47 -5.83
N ALA A 588 -1.27 -22.30 -4.53
CA ALA A 588 -1.15 -23.38 -3.55
C ALA A 588 -2.05 -24.58 -3.90
N LEU A 589 -3.32 -24.32 -4.27
CA LEU A 589 -4.29 -25.35 -4.66
C LEU A 589 -3.95 -25.99 -6.01
N ARG A 590 -3.40 -25.22 -6.95
CA ARG A 590 -2.83 -25.72 -8.22
C ARG A 590 -1.62 -26.61 -7.98
N LEU A 591 -0.68 -26.21 -7.11
CA LEU A 591 0.51 -26.99 -6.77
C LEU A 591 0.15 -28.28 -6.04
N ALA A 592 -0.79 -28.23 -5.09
CA ALA A 592 -1.34 -29.42 -4.46
C ALA A 592 -2.01 -30.35 -5.50
N ALA A 593 -2.82 -29.79 -6.41
CA ALA A 593 -3.45 -30.55 -7.49
C ALA A 593 -2.42 -31.13 -8.48
N THR A 594 -1.28 -30.46 -8.75
CA THR A 594 -0.21 -31.05 -9.56
C THR A 594 0.60 -32.09 -8.81
N HIS A 595 0.83 -31.96 -7.50
CA HIS A 595 1.43 -33.02 -6.68
C HIS A 595 0.54 -34.27 -6.61
N LEU A 596 -0.78 -34.10 -6.48
CA LEU A 596 -1.75 -35.18 -6.56
C LEU A 596 -1.81 -35.82 -7.96
N ARG A 597 -1.69 -35.02 -9.03
CA ARG A 597 -1.59 -35.53 -10.41
C ARG A 597 -0.25 -36.21 -10.70
N LEU A 598 0.85 -35.80 -10.07
CA LEU A 598 2.16 -36.45 -10.18
C LEU A 598 2.21 -37.80 -9.44
N HIS A 599 1.32 -38.03 -8.47
CA HIS A 599 1.11 -39.35 -7.86
C HIS A 599 0.35 -40.33 -8.78
N ARG A 600 -0.31 -39.87 -9.85
CA ARG A 600 -0.56 -40.74 -11.01
C ARG A 600 0.77 -40.91 -11.75
N LYS A 601 1.38 -42.10 -11.62
CA LYS A 601 2.58 -42.50 -12.38
C LYS A 601 2.43 -42.08 -13.84
N ALA A 602 3.33 -41.23 -14.33
CA ALA A 602 3.32 -40.76 -15.70
C ALA A 602 3.70 -41.91 -16.66
N THR A 603 2.71 -42.69 -17.07
CA THR A 603 2.87 -43.72 -18.10
C THR A 603 3.20 -43.05 -19.43
N LEU A 604 4.35 -43.40 -20.00
CA LEU A 604 4.70 -43.01 -21.37
C LEU A 604 3.59 -43.50 -22.32
N THR A 605 3.20 -42.65 -23.27
CA THR A 605 2.36 -43.10 -24.39
C THR A 605 3.09 -44.21 -25.16
N PRO A 606 2.38 -45.09 -25.91
CA PRO A 606 3.04 -46.13 -26.70
C PRO A 606 4.11 -45.60 -27.65
N LEU A 607 3.93 -44.37 -28.16
CA LEU A 607 4.94 -43.64 -28.94
C LEU A 607 6.13 -43.18 -28.08
N GLY A 608 5.89 -42.61 -26.90
CA GLY A 608 6.96 -42.22 -25.96
C GLY A 608 7.80 -43.39 -25.45
N ALA A 609 7.16 -44.55 -25.23
CA ALA A 609 7.86 -45.80 -24.88
C ALA A 609 8.76 -46.27 -26.03
N ARG A 610 8.22 -46.36 -27.25
CA ARG A 610 8.95 -46.72 -28.47
C ARG A 610 10.10 -45.74 -28.78
N ALA A 611 9.89 -44.45 -28.56
CA ALA A 611 10.92 -43.42 -28.71
C ALA A 611 12.05 -43.61 -27.68
N ARG A 612 11.74 -43.90 -26.41
CA ARG A 612 12.76 -44.16 -25.38
C ARG A 612 13.63 -45.37 -25.71
N THR A 613 13.05 -46.45 -26.21
CA THR A 613 13.83 -47.63 -26.69
C THR A 613 14.67 -47.35 -27.94
N ARG A 614 14.35 -46.32 -28.74
CA ARG A 614 15.17 -45.87 -29.89
C ARG A 614 16.25 -44.86 -29.49
N LEU A 615 16.18 -44.28 -28.28
CA LEU A 615 17.08 -43.24 -27.77
C LEU A 615 18.02 -43.78 -26.67
N HIS A 616 18.46 -45.04 -26.78
CA HIS A 616 19.46 -45.63 -25.89
C HIS A 616 20.88 -45.10 -26.19
N LEU A 617 21.12 -43.84 -25.81
CA LEU A 617 22.46 -43.31 -25.66
C LEU A 617 23.21 -44.10 -24.57
N LYS A 618 24.42 -44.54 -24.91
CA LYS A 618 25.32 -45.30 -24.03
C LYS A 618 25.66 -44.44 -22.80
N PRO A 619 25.53 -44.93 -21.55
CA PRO A 619 25.77 -44.11 -20.37
C PRO A 619 27.24 -43.70 -20.28
N PRO A 620 27.55 -42.42 -19.96
CA PRO A 620 28.92 -41.94 -19.88
C PRO A 620 29.63 -42.46 -18.62
N THR A 621 30.83 -43.01 -18.79
CA THR A 621 31.72 -43.43 -17.71
C THR A 621 32.40 -42.22 -17.05
N SER A 622 31.71 -41.53 -16.15
CA SER A 622 32.24 -40.36 -15.43
C SER A 622 32.98 -40.75 -14.14
N ARG A 623 34.30 -40.70 -14.21
CA ARG A 623 35.24 -40.87 -13.08
C ARG A 623 35.07 -39.69 -12.11
N ARG A 624 34.47 -39.89 -10.93
CA ARG A 624 34.30 -38.82 -9.92
C ARG A 624 35.66 -38.33 -9.40
N PRO A 625 35.95 -37.02 -9.39
CA PRO A 625 37.01 -36.46 -8.54
C PRO A 625 36.62 -36.63 -7.06
N ARG A 626 37.59 -36.96 -6.20
CA ARG A 626 37.42 -36.86 -4.74
C ARG A 626 37.71 -35.41 -4.32
N VAL A 627 36.68 -34.67 -3.90
CA VAL A 627 36.88 -33.45 -3.11
C VAL A 627 37.26 -33.88 -1.69
N ALA A 628 38.37 -33.38 -1.17
CA ALA A 628 38.81 -33.67 0.19
C ALA A 628 37.98 -32.85 1.19
N SER A 629 37.25 -33.53 2.07
CA SER A 629 36.55 -32.88 3.20
C SER A 629 37.50 -32.79 4.38
N GLY A 630 38.18 -31.65 4.53
CA GLY A 630 38.86 -31.29 5.77
C GLY A 630 37.85 -30.77 6.78
N ALA A 631 37.48 -31.58 7.77
CA ALA A 631 36.60 -31.18 8.87
C ALA A 631 37.20 -31.62 10.21
N THR A 632 37.56 -30.66 11.05
CA THR A 632 38.17 -30.87 12.36
C THR A 632 37.22 -31.58 13.33
N ARG A 633 37.71 -32.62 14.01
CA ARG A 633 37.18 -33.12 15.27
C ARG A 633 38.32 -33.39 16.23
N ALA A 634 38.15 -33.00 17.49
CA ALA A 634 39.08 -33.27 18.58
C ALA A 634 38.86 -34.68 19.17
N ALA A 635 39.68 -35.03 20.17
CA ALA A 635 39.73 -36.30 20.91
C ALA A 635 38.34 -36.90 21.31
N GLY A 636 38.22 -38.21 21.55
CA GLY A 636 39.24 -39.18 22.00
C GLY A 636 39.02 -40.65 21.57
N PRO A 637 39.65 -41.65 22.24
CA PRO A 637 40.40 -42.69 21.52
C PRO A 637 39.99 -44.16 21.77
N LEU A 638 40.73 -45.08 21.11
CA LEU A 638 40.78 -46.56 21.27
C LEU A 638 39.60 -47.34 20.65
N ALA A 639 39.74 -48.55 20.08
CA ALA A 639 40.93 -49.41 19.83
C ALA A 639 40.81 -50.16 18.46
N SER A 640 41.71 -51.14 18.21
CA SER A 640 42.00 -51.76 16.90
C SER A 640 41.41 -53.18 16.68
N ALA A 641 41.68 -53.73 15.47
CA ALA A 641 41.36 -55.06 14.92
C ALA A 641 40.01 -55.21 14.17
N GLY A 642 39.90 -55.98 13.07
CA GLY A 642 40.92 -56.76 12.34
C GLY A 642 40.40 -57.27 10.97
N ALA A 643 41.31 -57.78 10.12
CA ALA A 643 41.02 -58.40 8.80
C ALA A 643 41.20 -59.95 8.91
N PRO A 644 41.21 -60.81 7.84
CA PRO A 644 41.04 -60.56 6.39
C PRO A 644 40.27 -61.62 5.52
N GLY A 645 39.66 -61.16 4.41
CA GLY A 645 39.53 -61.87 3.10
C GLY A 645 38.98 -63.31 3.03
N PRO A 646 39.30 -64.10 1.96
CA PRO A 646 39.63 -63.70 0.57
C PRO A 646 39.01 -64.60 -0.55
N ALA A 647 39.21 -64.20 -1.82
CA ALA A 647 39.04 -65.00 -3.08
C ALA A 647 37.62 -65.51 -3.43
N GLY A 648 37.26 -65.93 -4.65
CA GLY A 648 37.86 -65.96 -6.01
C GLY A 648 36.93 -66.85 -6.90
N ALA A 649 36.99 -66.99 -8.22
CA ALA A 649 37.68 -66.41 -9.37
C ALA A 649 37.12 -67.16 -10.63
N GLY A 650 37.08 -66.55 -11.82
CA GLY A 650 36.70 -67.21 -13.10
C GLY A 650 35.18 -67.49 -13.32
N GLY A 651 34.68 -67.70 -14.55
CA GLY A 651 35.31 -67.41 -15.86
C GLY A 651 34.76 -68.23 -17.05
N SER A 652 34.18 -67.56 -18.07
CA SER A 652 33.78 -68.12 -19.40
C SER A 652 32.66 -69.21 -19.37
N ALA A 653 32.02 -69.64 -20.47
CA ALA A 653 31.57 -69.02 -21.73
C ALA A 653 30.59 -69.98 -22.47
N GLY A 654 29.94 -69.52 -23.55
CA GLY A 654 29.05 -70.33 -24.42
C GLY A 654 27.55 -70.20 -24.06
N THR A 655 26.60 -69.85 -24.94
CA THR A 655 26.16 -70.35 -26.29
C THR A 655 25.27 -71.59 -26.23
N GLY A 656 23.99 -71.47 -26.62
CA GLY A 656 23.11 -72.62 -26.86
C GLY A 656 21.61 -72.36 -26.63
N SER A 657 20.82 -72.49 -27.69
CA SER A 657 19.35 -72.66 -27.77
C SER A 657 19.12 -73.58 -28.99
N PRO A 658 17.96 -74.23 -29.27
CA PRO A 658 16.62 -74.06 -28.66
C PRO A 658 15.76 -75.36 -28.47
N ALA A 659 14.50 -75.14 -28.04
CA ALA A 659 13.25 -75.85 -28.46
C ALA A 659 12.88 -77.29 -27.99
N GLU A 660 11.54 -77.50 -27.87
CA GLU A 660 10.74 -78.76 -27.87
C GLU A 660 10.94 -79.81 -26.73
N ALA A 661 9.97 -80.68 -26.34
CA ALA A 661 8.49 -80.62 -26.36
C ALA A 661 7.82 -81.71 -25.45
N SER A 662 6.53 -81.50 -25.09
CA SER A 662 5.45 -82.48 -24.75
C SER A 662 5.51 -83.54 -23.61
N GLY A 663 4.74 -83.28 -22.53
CA GLY A 663 3.69 -84.16 -21.91
C GLY A 663 4.06 -85.39 -21.04
N PRO A 664 3.07 -86.12 -20.44
CA PRO A 664 1.62 -85.85 -20.31
C PRO A 664 0.96 -86.16 -18.91
N ALA A 665 -0.33 -85.76 -18.74
CA ALA A 665 -1.42 -86.36 -17.91
C ALA A 665 -1.26 -86.52 -16.36
N GLU A 666 -2.28 -86.51 -15.47
CA GLU A 666 -3.70 -86.05 -15.39
C GLU A 666 -4.16 -86.16 -13.89
N ALA A 667 -5.32 -85.75 -13.36
CA ALA A 667 -6.54 -85.06 -13.84
C ALA A 667 -6.89 -83.91 -12.82
N SER A 668 -8.09 -83.55 -12.31
CA SER A 668 -9.52 -83.95 -12.40
C SER A 668 -10.45 -82.75 -11.99
N GLY A 669 -11.78 -82.94 -11.86
CA GLY A 669 -12.78 -81.88 -11.56
C GLY A 669 -13.81 -82.22 -10.44
N PRO A 670 -15.03 -81.62 -10.39
CA PRO A 670 -15.74 -80.90 -11.49
C PRO A 670 -16.50 -79.57 -11.18
N ALA A 671 -16.85 -78.85 -12.27
CA ALA A 671 -18.09 -78.05 -12.56
C ALA A 671 -18.56 -76.85 -11.67
N GLU A 672 -19.22 -75.77 -12.15
CA GLU A 672 -19.55 -75.19 -13.50
C GLU A 672 -19.91 -73.66 -13.31
N ALA A 673 -19.52 -72.70 -14.18
CA ALA A 673 -20.18 -72.17 -15.42
C ALA A 673 -21.55 -71.44 -15.21
N SER A 674 -22.03 -70.41 -15.95
CA SER A 674 -21.55 -69.44 -16.99
C SER A 674 -22.64 -68.32 -17.18
N GLY A 675 -22.56 -67.23 -17.97
CA GLY A 675 -21.42 -66.53 -18.63
C GLY A 675 -21.80 -65.50 -19.74
N SER A 676 -21.32 -64.24 -19.62
CA SER A 676 -21.03 -63.23 -20.69
C SER A 676 -22.08 -62.25 -21.30
N ALA A 677 -21.56 -61.04 -21.63
CA ALA A 677 -21.84 -60.10 -22.74
C ALA A 677 -23.24 -59.45 -23.01
N GLY A 678 -23.22 -58.19 -23.49
CA GLY A 678 -24.38 -57.49 -24.08
C GLY A 678 -24.19 -55.96 -24.25
N THR A 679 -24.58 -55.38 -25.40
CA THR A 679 -24.49 -53.94 -25.73
C THR A 679 -25.87 -53.32 -26.01
N GLY A 680 -26.13 -52.06 -25.65
CA GLY A 680 -27.37 -51.39 -26.07
C GLY A 680 -27.49 -49.88 -25.76
N SER A 681 -27.89 -49.11 -26.77
CA SER A 681 -28.36 -47.71 -26.77
C SER A 681 -28.99 -47.49 -28.17
N PRO A 682 -30.14 -46.79 -28.36
CA PRO A 682 -30.23 -45.34 -28.14
C PRO A 682 -31.63 -44.76 -27.79
N ALA A 683 -31.68 -43.42 -27.84
CA ALA A 683 -32.78 -42.44 -27.83
C ALA A 683 -34.20 -42.82 -28.33
N GLY A 684 -35.20 -42.06 -27.85
CA GLY A 684 -36.54 -41.92 -28.44
C GLY A 684 -37.37 -40.83 -27.73
N ALA A 685 -38.03 -39.94 -28.48
CA ALA A 685 -38.79 -38.79 -27.94
C ALA A 685 -40.31 -39.04 -27.88
N GLY A 686 -41.06 -38.25 -27.08
CA GLY A 686 -42.53 -38.26 -27.12
C GLY A 686 -43.25 -37.45 -26.04
N GLY A 687 -44.16 -36.58 -26.48
CA GLY A 687 -45.33 -36.03 -25.76
C GLY A 687 -46.44 -35.80 -26.82
N PRO A 688 -47.55 -35.08 -26.56
CA PRO A 688 -47.96 -34.39 -25.33
C PRO A 688 -49.45 -34.65 -24.93
N GLU A 689 -50.04 -33.77 -24.10
CA GLU A 689 -51.50 -33.48 -23.94
C GLU A 689 -52.45 -34.53 -23.29
N GLY A 690 -53.57 -34.05 -22.70
CA GLY A 690 -54.76 -34.86 -22.35
C GLY A 690 -55.35 -34.75 -20.93
N THR A 691 -56.20 -33.74 -20.67
CA THR A 691 -57.28 -33.77 -19.63
C THR A 691 -58.60 -34.29 -20.27
N PRO A 692 -59.73 -34.57 -19.54
CA PRO A 692 -60.12 -34.24 -18.15
C PRO A 692 -60.69 -35.44 -17.32
N GLY A 693 -61.43 -35.18 -16.23
CA GLY A 693 -62.09 -36.16 -15.34
C GLY A 693 -63.46 -36.70 -15.82
N PRO A 694 -64.40 -37.16 -14.94
CA PRO A 694 -64.76 -36.54 -13.64
C PRO A 694 -65.13 -37.46 -12.44
N GLY A 695 -65.32 -36.83 -11.26
CA GLY A 695 -66.14 -37.33 -10.12
C GLY A 695 -65.47 -38.31 -9.13
N THR A 696 -66.05 -38.67 -7.98
CA THR A 696 -67.08 -38.11 -7.05
C THR A 696 -66.96 -38.89 -5.72
N ALA A 697 -67.40 -38.49 -4.51
CA ALA A 697 -68.01 -37.25 -3.98
C ALA A 697 -67.15 -36.77 -2.74
N HIS A 698 -67.57 -36.26 -1.57
CA HIS A 698 -68.86 -35.95 -0.89
C HIS A 698 -68.63 -34.73 0.07
N GLY A 699 -69.46 -34.51 1.11
CA GLY A 699 -69.32 -33.40 2.10
C GLY A 699 -69.99 -33.72 3.46
N PRO A 700 -70.35 -32.73 4.32
CA PRO A 700 -70.39 -31.26 4.07
C PRO A 700 -69.91 -30.30 5.19
N SER A 701 -69.72 -29.00 4.83
CA SER A 701 -70.07 -27.72 5.55
C SER A 701 -69.71 -27.46 7.04
N GLU A 702 -69.38 -26.25 7.54
CA GLU A 702 -68.85 -24.93 7.09
C GLU A 702 -68.78 -23.97 8.33
N GLY A 703 -68.28 -22.71 8.35
CA GLY A 703 -67.59 -21.85 7.37
C GLY A 703 -67.54 -20.35 7.78
N HIS A 704 -66.61 -19.57 7.19
CA HIS A 704 -66.51 -18.08 7.11
C HIS A 704 -66.11 -17.17 8.31
N GLU A 705 -65.53 -16.01 7.95
CA GLU A 705 -65.15 -14.81 8.76
C GLU A 705 -66.20 -13.66 8.55
N PRO A 706 -65.96 -12.33 8.81
CA PRO A 706 -65.11 -11.60 9.77
C PRO A 706 -65.83 -10.41 10.50
N GLY A 707 -65.19 -9.77 11.50
CA GLY A 707 -65.21 -8.28 11.64
C GLY A 707 -65.78 -7.56 12.89
N ALA A 708 -65.25 -6.35 13.11
CA ALA A 708 -65.79 -5.17 13.82
C ALA A 708 -65.98 -5.11 15.37
N THR A 709 -66.03 -3.87 15.87
CA THR A 709 -66.13 -3.35 17.26
C THR A 709 -67.53 -2.79 17.56
N PRO A 710 -67.85 -2.23 18.77
CA PRO A 710 -67.40 -2.46 20.16
C PRO A 710 -68.60 -2.76 21.12
N ILE A 711 -68.39 -2.84 22.46
CA ILE A 711 -69.29 -2.33 23.55
C ILE A 711 -68.73 -2.67 24.96
N GLY A 712 -69.05 -1.84 25.97
CA GLY A 712 -68.97 -2.14 27.41
C GLY A 712 -70.24 -1.62 28.13
N PRO A 713 -70.65 -2.14 29.30
CA PRO A 713 -70.06 -1.85 30.63
C PRO A 713 -70.01 -3.11 31.55
N GLY A 714 -69.70 -3.11 32.87
CA GLY A 714 -69.17 -2.12 33.83
C GLY A 714 -69.44 -2.50 35.31
N GLN A 715 -68.98 -1.68 36.27
CA GLN A 715 -69.22 -1.67 37.75
C GLN A 715 -68.57 -2.73 38.68
N ALA A 716 -67.57 -2.28 39.44
CA ALA A 716 -67.34 -2.41 40.91
C ALA A 716 -65.99 -1.73 41.25
N GLY A 717 -65.65 -1.19 42.43
CA GLY A 717 -66.35 -0.87 43.68
C GLY A 717 -65.30 -0.27 44.68
N ALA A 718 -65.61 0.82 45.38
CA ALA A 718 -64.66 1.63 46.21
C ALA A 718 -64.82 1.33 47.73
N PRO A 719 -64.34 2.12 48.76
CA PRO A 719 -63.57 3.40 48.76
C PRO A 719 -62.53 3.63 49.91
N GLY A 720 -61.90 4.83 49.93
CA GLY A 720 -61.36 5.51 51.14
C GLY A 720 -59.83 5.63 51.25
N ARG A 721 -59.22 6.67 51.86
CA ARG A 721 -59.68 7.94 52.48
C ARG A 721 -58.54 9.00 52.42
N THR A 722 -58.87 10.30 52.50
CA THR A 722 -57.92 11.43 52.72
C THR A 722 -58.02 11.99 54.16
N PRO A 723 -57.21 13.00 54.54
CA PRO A 723 -57.76 14.37 54.55
C PRO A 723 -56.78 15.54 54.24
N ALA A 724 -57.36 16.67 53.79
CA ALA A 724 -57.04 18.10 54.02
C ALA A 724 -55.62 18.67 53.76
N ALA A 725 -55.41 19.88 53.22
CA ALA A 725 -56.22 20.92 52.54
C ALA A 725 -55.21 21.89 51.80
N GLU A 726 -55.41 23.13 51.31
CA GLU A 726 -56.49 24.13 51.14
C GLU A 726 -55.99 25.15 50.05
N GLY A 727 -56.69 26.12 49.44
CA GLY A 727 -58.11 26.52 49.36
C GLY A 727 -58.26 27.94 48.75
N SER A 728 -59.39 28.24 48.07
CA SER A 728 -59.77 29.54 47.42
C SER A 728 -58.91 30.01 46.21
N THR A 729 -59.40 30.75 45.18
CA THR A 729 -60.75 31.14 44.70
C THR A 729 -60.66 31.65 43.24
N GLY A 730 -61.75 31.59 42.45
CA GLY A 730 -61.98 32.57 41.35
C GLY A 730 -62.03 32.04 39.90
N THR A 731 -63.22 32.06 39.30
CA THR A 731 -63.56 31.81 37.88
C THR A 731 -64.32 33.05 37.32
N PRO A 732 -64.83 33.10 36.06
CA PRO A 732 -64.52 32.43 34.79
C PRO A 732 -64.44 33.41 33.57
N GLY A 733 -64.34 32.90 32.33
CA GLY A 733 -65.13 33.46 31.20
C GLY A 733 -64.41 33.71 29.85
N PRO A 734 -65.08 33.59 28.67
CA PRO A 734 -64.35 33.37 27.40
C PRO A 734 -64.87 34.09 26.12
N THR A 735 -64.27 33.75 24.97
CA THR A 735 -64.76 33.79 23.55
C THR A 735 -64.98 35.13 22.82
N GLY A 736 -64.72 35.11 21.50
CA GLY A 736 -65.18 36.12 20.52
C GLY A 736 -64.09 36.74 19.62
N ALA A 737 -64.47 37.26 18.44
CA ALA A 737 -64.37 36.56 17.15
C ALA A 737 -64.50 37.51 15.93
N ARG A 738 -63.67 37.28 14.88
CA ARG A 738 -63.77 37.80 13.49
C ARG A 738 -63.51 39.30 13.22
N SER A 739 -63.12 39.56 11.95
CA SER A 739 -62.78 40.84 11.28
C SER A 739 -64.04 41.60 10.77
N PRO A 740 -63.99 42.84 10.17
CA PRO A 740 -63.19 43.20 8.97
C PRO A 740 -62.69 44.68 8.85
N SER A 741 -62.15 45.01 7.67
CA SER A 741 -61.75 46.35 7.14
C SER A 741 -62.96 47.27 6.79
N PRO A 742 -62.85 48.55 6.33
CA PRO A 742 -61.95 49.07 5.27
C PRO A 742 -61.41 50.53 5.45
N THR A 743 -61.22 51.27 4.35
CA THR A 743 -60.33 52.45 4.13
C THR A 743 -61.01 53.82 4.04
N GLY A 744 -60.25 54.92 4.28
CA GLY A 744 -60.51 56.22 3.60
C GLY A 744 -59.90 57.50 4.23
N THR A 745 -59.01 58.20 3.49
CA THR A 745 -58.73 59.68 3.44
C THR A 745 -58.67 60.55 4.71
N GLY A 746 -57.75 61.53 4.89
CA GLY A 746 -56.56 61.95 4.12
C GLY A 746 -56.15 63.43 4.34
N SER A 747 -54.86 63.77 4.12
CA SER A 747 -54.28 65.15 4.02
C SER A 747 -54.20 66.01 5.32
N PRO A 748 -53.36 67.10 5.40
CA PRO A 748 -52.70 67.86 4.31
C PRO A 748 -51.18 68.20 4.44
N THR A 749 -50.59 68.56 3.27
CA THR A 749 -49.48 69.53 2.96
C THR A 749 -48.33 69.83 3.95
N GLY A 750 -47.06 69.99 3.55
CA GLY A 750 -46.38 69.93 2.23
C GLY A 750 -44.90 70.38 2.36
N THR A 751 -43.90 69.68 1.79
CA THR A 751 -43.36 69.74 0.40
C THR A 751 -41.99 70.46 0.31
N GLY A 752 -40.92 69.76 -0.09
CA GLY A 752 -39.63 70.37 -0.45
C GLY A 752 -38.45 69.41 -0.67
N GLY A 753 -37.98 69.29 -1.92
CA GLY A 753 -36.67 68.68 -2.29
C GLY A 753 -36.71 67.21 -2.80
N PRO A 754 -35.85 66.78 -3.76
CA PRO A 754 -36.11 65.57 -4.55
C PRO A 754 -35.02 64.46 -4.56
N GLU A 755 -35.48 63.22 -4.84
CA GLU A 755 -34.86 62.11 -5.63
C GLU A 755 -33.43 61.57 -5.33
N GLY A 756 -33.17 60.26 -5.58
CA GLY A 756 -31.78 59.76 -5.58
C GLY A 756 -31.50 58.26 -5.79
N THR A 757 -31.61 57.43 -4.73
CA THR A 757 -31.07 56.03 -4.63
C THR A 757 -29.52 55.89 -4.72
N PRO A 758 -28.85 54.73 -4.41
CA PRO A 758 -29.24 53.50 -3.67
C PRO A 758 -28.18 52.96 -2.64
N GLN A 759 -28.42 51.74 -2.09
CA GLN A 759 -27.44 50.74 -1.56
C GLN A 759 -26.87 50.85 -0.10
N PRO A 760 -26.22 49.78 0.47
CA PRO A 760 -26.30 49.45 1.91
C PRO A 760 -24.95 49.38 2.70
N GLY A 761 -25.01 49.18 4.04
CA GLY A 761 -23.82 48.95 4.89
C GLY A 761 -24.10 48.51 6.34
N THR A 762 -23.08 47.96 7.03
CA THR A 762 -23.17 47.23 8.31
C THR A 762 -22.70 47.96 9.58
N ALA A 763 -23.42 47.74 10.69
CA ALA A 763 -22.96 47.46 12.08
C ALA A 763 -21.97 48.37 12.87
N HIS A 764 -22.35 48.66 14.13
CA HIS A 764 -21.55 48.99 15.32
C HIS A 764 -22.14 48.22 16.54
N GLY A 765 -21.52 48.03 17.71
CA GLY A 765 -20.26 48.47 18.35
C GLY A 765 -20.17 47.78 19.75
N PRO A 766 -19.75 48.43 20.86
CA PRO A 766 -18.51 49.20 21.09
C PRO A 766 -17.82 48.90 22.47
N SER A 767 -16.57 49.36 22.72
CA SER A 767 -16.12 50.10 23.96
C SER A 767 -14.57 50.19 24.18
N GLU A 768 -14.16 51.34 24.77
CA GLU A 768 -13.07 51.69 25.73
C GLU A 768 -11.78 50.82 25.93
N GLY A 769 -10.58 51.36 26.27
CA GLY A 769 -10.10 52.75 26.40
C GLY A 769 -8.71 52.93 27.12
N ARG A 770 -8.12 54.14 27.01
CA ARG A 770 -6.93 54.74 27.73
C ARG A 770 -5.45 54.39 27.38
N GLU A 771 -4.61 55.43 27.48
CA GLU A 771 -3.13 55.53 27.32
C GLU A 771 -2.41 55.75 28.70
N PRO A 772 -1.14 56.25 28.90
CA PRO A 772 -0.03 56.64 27.97
C PRO A 772 1.43 56.29 28.41
N GLY A 773 2.48 56.69 27.63
CA GLY A 773 3.86 56.77 28.16
C GLY A 773 5.10 56.98 27.25
N ALA A 774 5.50 58.24 27.03
CA ALA A 774 6.89 58.74 26.85
C ALA A 774 7.73 58.49 25.54
N LYS A 775 8.88 59.18 25.44
CA LYS A 775 9.73 59.44 24.24
C LYS A 775 11.18 58.90 24.33
N PRO A 776 11.92 58.77 23.21
CA PRO A 776 13.30 58.25 23.17
C PRO A 776 14.42 59.31 23.21
N ILE A 777 15.66 58.85 23.45
CA ILE A 777 16.94 59.56 23.24
C ILE A 777 17.92 58.57 22.56
N GLY A 778 18.75 59.03 21.60
CA GLY A 778 19.78 58.22 20.90
C GLY A 778 21.20 58.43 21.45
N PRO A 779 22.29 58.29 20.65
CA PRO A 779 22.40 57.87 19.24
C PRO A 779 23.49 56.80 18.96
N GLY A 780 23.66 56.35 17.70
CA GLY A 780 24.83 55.53 17.29
C GLY A 780 24.89 55.15 15.80
N ARG A 781 25.99 55.49 15.13
CA ARG A 781 26.39 55.02 13.77
C ARG A 781 26.95 53.57 13.86
N ALA A 782 27.26 52.79 12.82
CA ALA A 782 27.50 53.00 11.38
C ALA A 782 27.29 51.65 10.64
N ASP A 783 27.32 51.50 9.31
CA ASP A 783 26.90 52.30 8.13
C ASP A 783 27.02 51.36 6.88
N ALA A 784 26.40 51.67 5.74
CA ALA A 784 26.44 50.81 4.52
C ALA A 784 26.31 51.61 3.20
N PRO A 785 26.78 51.09 2.04
CA PRO A 785 26.49 51.66 0.72
C PRO A 785 25.55 50.80 -0.15
N GLY A 786 24.45 51.40 -0.63
CA GLY A 786 23.69 50.95 -1.82
C GLY A 786 24.25 51.60 -3.11
N GLY A 787 23.60 51.57 -4.28
CA GLY A 787 22.36 50.92 -4.76
C GLY A 787 22.57 50.54 -6.25
N ARG A 788 21.65 50.57 -7.22
CA ARG A 788 20.19 50.86 -7.36
C ARG A 788 19.69 49.92 -8.51
N ALA A 789 18.45 49.42 -8.54
CA ALA A 789 17.27 50.00 -9.21
C ALA A 789 17.57 50.71 -10.57
N THR A 790 16.85 50.53 -11.68
CA THR A 790 15.42 50.16 -11.95
C THR A 790 15.32 49.17 -13.15
N GLY A 791 14.17 48.71 -13.68
CA GLY A 791 12.73 48.86 -13.41
C GLY A 791 11.89 48.03 -14.40
N VAL A 792 10.60 47.79 -14.12
CA VAL A 792 9.66 46.96 -14.93
C VAL A 792 8.40 47.78 -15.25
N PRO A 793 7.85 47.69 -16.48
CA PRO A 793 6.55 47.04 -16.76
C PRO A 793 6.73 45.82 -17.72
N ALA A 794 5.86 44.81 -17.81
CA ALA A 794 4.47 44.78 -18.30
C ALA A 794 4.33 45.32 -19.75
N GLU A 795 3.53 44.76 -20.66
CA GLU A 795 2.42 43.80 -20.53
C GLU A 795 2.30 42.90 -21.79
N ALA A 796 1.28 42.05 -21.87
CA ALA A 796 0.89 41.21 -23.02
C ALA A 796 -0.58 41.50 -23.40
N PRO A 797 -1.20 40.95 -24.47
CA PRO A 797 -0.73 39.95 -25.44
C PRO A 797 -0.96 40.31 -26.93
N GLY A 798 -0.54 39.44 -27.85
CA GLY A 798 -0.88 39.52 -29.28
C GLY A 798 -0.63 38.18 -30.00
N ALA A 799 -1.47 37.84 -30.99
CA ALA A 799 -1.49 36.51 -31.61
C ALA A 799 -1.17 36.51 -33.12
N ALA A 800 -0.70 35.35 -33.60
CA ALA A 800 -0.38 35.01 -34.99
C ALA A 800 0.79 35.80 -35.64
N GLY A 801 1.54 35.25 -36.61
CA GLY A 801 1.64 33.84 -37.01
C GLY A 801 1.87 33.63 -38.51
N ARG A 802 2.79 32.71 -38.87
CA ARG A 802 3.14 32.29 -40.26
C ARG A 802 3.89 33.41 -41.06
N SER A 803 4.65 33.14 -42.13
CA SER A 803 5.35 31.94 -42.62
C SER A 803 6.21 32.31 -43.86
N ARG A 804 7.35 31.61 -44.10
CA ARG A 804 8.17 31.66 -45.35
C ARG A 804 8.85 33.03 -45.62
N LYS A 805 9.87 33.17 -46.50
CA LYS A 805 10.63 32.30 -47.44
C LYS A 805 12.08 32.90 -47.49
N SER A 806 13.16 32.10 -47.44
CA SER A 806 13.91 31.56 -48.60
C SER A 806 14.62 32.55 -49.54
N ALA A 807 15.92 32.79 -49.29
CA ALA A 807 17.03 32.89 -50.28
C ALA A 807 18.36 32.73 -49.49
N THR A 808 19.41 31.96 -49.81
CA THR A 808 20.12 31.54 -51.05
C THR A 808 20.99 32.60 -51.72
N GLY A 809 22.32 32.43 -51.64
CA GLY A 809 23.29 33.03 -52.57
C GLY A 809 24.54 33.64 -51.91
N GLY A 810 25.71 33.44 -52.54
CA GLY A 810 26.86 34.36 -52.43
C GLY A 810 28.00 33.98 -51.46
N THR A 811 28.91 33.10 -51.89
CA THR A 811 30.30 33.10 -51.39
C THR A 811 31.09 34.18 -52.14
N PRO A 812 31.99 34.90 -51.45
CA PRO A 812 33.35 35.08 -52.00
C PRO A 812 34.44 34.84 -50.94
N ALA A 813 35.63 34.47 -51.40
CA ALA A 813 36.77 34.17 -50.54
C ALA A 813 37.72 35.38 -50.40
N LEU A 814 38.36 35.52 -49.24
CA LEU A 814 39.51 36.39 -49.02
C LEU A 814 40.65 35.60 -48.34
N ARG A 815 41.90 35.92 -48.70
CA ARG A 815 43.10 35.21 -48.25
C ARG A 815 43.88 36.00 -47.19
N GLY A 816 44.25 35.34 -46.09
CA GLY A 816 45.33 35.74 -45.18
C GLY A 816 44.99 36.86 -44.19
N PRO A 817 45.93 37.21 -43.28
CA PRO A 817 47.28 36.66 -43.14
C PRO A 817 47.36 35.46 -42.18
N ALA A 818 48.50 34.77 -42.16
CA ALA A 818 48.77 33.67 -41.23
C ALA A 818 49.14 34.20 -39.84
N VAL A 819 48.40 33.78 -38.80
CA VAL A 819 48.83 33.93 -37.40
C VAL A 819 49.36 32.59 -36.90
N SER A 820 50.55 32.63 -36.31
CA SER A 820 51.38 31.50 -35.89
C SER A 820 50.62 30.37 -35.19
N ALA A 821 50.92 29.14 -35.59
CA ALA A 821 50.34 27.90 -35.07
C ALA A 821 50.81 27.57 -33.64
N ARG A 822 50.38 28.38 -32.66
CA ARG A 822 50.63 28.12 -31.24
C ARG A 822 49.79 26.91 -30.79
N ARG A 823 50.41 25.72 -30.80
CA ARG A 823 49.86 24.46 -30.27
C ARG A 823 49.41 24.61 -28.80
N ARG A 824 48.20 25.13 -28.59
CA ARG A 824 47.40 24.76 -27.41
C ARG A 824 46.91 23.36 -27.68
N GLY A 825 47.41 22.39 -26.92
CA GLY A 825 46.95 21.00 -27.03
C GLY A 825 45.43 20.93 -26.91
N MET A 826 44.78 20.14 -27.76
CA MET A 826 43.35 19.89 -27.64
C MET A 826 43.10 19.19 -26.29
N ALA A 827 42.59 19.94 -25.32
CA ALA A 827 42.03 19.37 -24.11
C ALA A 827 40.81 18.55 -24.54
N VAL A 828 40.94 17.21 -24.54
CA VAL A 828 39.87 16.30 -24.93
C VAL A 828 38.66 16.57 -24.03
N GLY A 829 37.59 17.10 -24.63
CA GLY A 829 36.46 17.63 -23.89
C GLY A 829 35.67 16.51 -23.21
N HIS A 830 35.93 16.26 -21.92
CA HIS A 830 35.20 15.26 -21.15
C HIS A 830 33.69 15.57 -21.19
N LEU A 831 32.91 14.61 -21.69
CA LEU A 831 31.47 14.75 -21.85
C LEU A 831 30.72 14.66 -20.52
N LEU A 832 31.25 13.89 -19.57
CA LEU A 832 30.86 13.96 -18.16
C LEU A 832 32.12 14.17 -17.31
N ARG A 833 32.07 15.05 -16.32
CA ARG A 833 33.20 15.30 -15.42
C ARG A 833 32.76 15.49 -13.98
N ALA A 834 33.32 14.68 -13.08
CA ALA A 834 33.35 14.91 -11.64
C ALA A 834 34.58 15.75 -11.29
N ARG A 835 34.44 16.68 -10.35
CA ARG A 835 35.57 17.36 -9.71
C ARG A 835 35.41 17.42 -8.20
N GLY A 836 36.46 17.05 -7.46
CA GLY A 836 36.54 17.16 -6.00
C GLY A 836 35.35 16.56 -5.23
N LEU A 837 34.74 15.48 -5.71
CA LEU A 837 33.54 14.91 -5.08
C LEU A 837 33.81 14.37 -3.68
N ARG A 838 33.03 14.84 -2.70
CA ARG A 838 33.01 14.31 -1.32
C ARG A 838 31.61 13.83 -0.97
N VAL A 839 31.52 12.67 -0.30
CA VAL A 839 30.28 12.09 0.22
C VAL A 839 30.54 11.45 1.58
N SER A 840 29.63 11.68 2.52
CA SER A 840 29.63 11.07 3.85
C SER A 840 28.28 10.46 4.21
N TYR A 841 28.29 9.38 5.00
CA TYR A 841 27.12 8.70 5.55
C TYR A 841 27.35 8.43 7.03
N ASP A 842 26.48 8.91 7.91
CA ASP A 842 26.53 8.68 9.36
C ASP A 842 27.93 8.88 10.00
N GLY A 843 28.72 9.83 9.47
CA GLY A 843 30.08 10.17 9.88
C GLY A 843 31.20 9.51 9.06
N PHE A 844 30.93 8.40 8.37
CA PHE A 844 31.89 7.72 7.49
C PHE A 844 32.03 8.45 6.14
N THR A 845 33.25 8.75 5.70
CA THR A 845 33.49 9.39 4.39
C THR A 845 33.66 8.32 3.30
N ALA A 846 32.68 8.20 2.41
CA ALA A 846 32.64 7.21 1.33
C ALA A 846 33.30 7.69 0.02
N LEU A 847 33.44 9.01 -0.18
CA LEU A 847 34.28 9.61 -1.22
C LEU A 847 35.02 10.82 -0.61
N ASP A 848 36.31 10.97 -0.88
CA ASP A 848 37.11 12.16 -0.52
C ASP A 848 37.80 12.76 -1.76
N ARG A 849 37.24 13.88 -2.24
CA ARG A 849 37.78 14.71 -3.33
C ARG A 849 38.10 13.92 -4.61
N VAL A 850 37.16 13.10 -5.08
CA VAL A 850 37.31 12.34 -6.32
C VAL A 850 37.10 13.23 -7.55
N ASP A 851 38.11 13.26 -8.42
CA ASP A 851 38.10 13.86 -9.77
C ASP A 851 38.08 12.74 -10.82
N LEU A 852 37.17 12.83 -11.79
CA LEU A 852 37.03 11.85 -12.89
C LEU A 852 36.48 12.55 -14.14
N GLY A 853 36.97 12.21 -15.33
CA GLY A 853 36.47 12.77 -16.60
C GLY A 853 36.31 11.70 -17.66
N LEU A 854 35.12 11.58 -18.24
CA LEU A 854 34.78 10.60 -19.28
C LEU A 854 34.86 11.28 -20.66
N PRO A 855 35.83 10.94 -21.53
CA PRO A 855 35.86 11.42 -22.91
C PRO A 855 34.70 10.84 -23.74
N PRO A 856 34.22 11.53 -24.79
CA PRO A 856 33.33 10.93 -25.79
C PRO A 856 34.07 9.87 -26.59
N GLY A 857 33.41 8.73 -26.84
CA GLY A 857 33.95 7.63 -27.64
C GLY A 857 35.12 6.89 -26.99
N THR A 858 35.09 6.72 -25.67
CA THR A 858 36.15 6.08 -24.88
C THR A 858 35.53 5.26 -23.77
N VAL A 859 36.11 4.09 -23.49
CA VAL A 859 35.73 3.19 -22.41
C VAL A 859 36.66 3.40 -21.22
N THR A 860 36.10 3.96 -20.15
CA THR A 860 36.78 4.15 -18.87
C THR A 860 36.36 3.06 -17.90
N ALA A 861 37.31 2.40 -17.22
CA ALA A 861 37.03 1.44 -16.16
C ALA A 861 37.38 2.01 -14.77
N VAL A 862 36.63 1.61 -13.75
CA VAL A 862 36.92 1.86 -12.32
C VAL A 862 36.97 0.53 -11.58
N VAL A 863 38.18 0.16 -11.15
CA VAL A 863 38.46 -1.08 -10.42
C VAL A 863 38.82 -0.78 -8.95
N GLY A 864 38.75 -1.79 -8.09
CA GLY A 864 39.13 -1.69 -6.68
C GLY A 864 38.25 -2.53 -5.75
N PRO A 865 38.64 -2.70 -4.48
CA PRO A 865 37.99 -3.61 -3.54
C PRO A 865 36.54 -3.21 -3.18
N ASN A 866 35.85 -4.12 -2.49
CA ASN A 866 34.54 -3.84 -1.92
C ASN A 866 34.66 -2.77 -0.82
N GLY A 867 33.68 -1.88 -0.73
CA GLY A 867 33.74 -0.71 0.16
C GLY A 867 34.59 0.47 -0.34
N ALA A 868 35.33 0.35 -1.46
CA ALA A 868 36.19 1.43 -1.97
C ALA A 868 35.46 2.70 -2.44
N GLY A 869 34.12 2.71 -2.48
CA GLY A 869 33.29 3.85 -2.89
C GLY A 869 32.77 3.80 -4.33
N LYS A 870 33.06 2.74 -5.11
CA LYS A 870 32.72 2.62 -6.55
C LYS A 870 31.25 2.94 -6.84
N SER A 871 30.34 2.28 -6.13
CA SER A 871 28.89 2.47 -6.25
C SER A 871 28.45 3.89 -5.82
N THR A 872 29.10 4.48 -4.81
CA THR A 872 28.84 5.86 -4.36
C THR A 872 29.20 6.88 -5.44
N LEU A 873 30.35 6.71 -6.11
CA LEU A 873 30.73 7.53 -7.26
C LEU A 873 29.68 7.41 -8.38
N PHE A 874 29.24 6.20 -8.70
CA PHE A 874 28.15 5.95 -9.65
C PHE A 874 26.83 6.61 -9.24
N HIS A 875 26.47 6.64 -7.95
CA HIS A 875 25.29 7.34 -7.46
C HIS A 875 25.41 8.87 -7.59
N CYS A 876 26.61 9.44 -7.42
CA CYS A 876 26.86 10.86 -7.65
C CYS A 876 26.91 11.26 -9.12
N LEU A 877 27.43 10.41 -10.01
CA LEU A 877 27.42 10.62 -11.48
C LEU A 877 26.01 10.47 -12.05
N ALA A 878 25.27 9.44 -11.62
CA ALA A 878 23.88 9.22 -12.02
C ALA A 878 22.91 10.23 -11.37
N GLY A 879 23.27 10.91 -10.29
CA GLY A 879 22.39 11.90 -9.62
C GLY A 879 21.29 11.27 -8.76
N THR A 880 21.54 10.08 -8.21
CA THR A 880 20.69 9.49 -7.14
C THR A 880 21.18 9.90 -5.75
N VAL A 881 22.47 10.22 -5.60
CA VAL A 881 23.05 10.82 -4.39
C VAL A 881 23.63 12.18 -4.77
N ARG A 882 23.29 13.21 -4.00
CA ARG A 882 23.92 14.53 -4.11
C ARG A 882 25.22 14.50 -3.30
N PRO A 883 26.36 14.95 -3.86
CA PRO A 883 27.60 15.07 -3.09
C PRO A 883 27.54 16.25 -2.09
N ASP A 884 28.26 16.10 -0.98
CA ASP A 884 28.40 17.11 0.07
C ASP A 884 29.24 18.29 -0.43
N ALA A 885 30.31 17.99 -1.16
CA ALA A 885 31.19 18.95 -1.84
C ALA A 885 31.65 18.42 -3.20
N GLY A 886 32.16 19.32 -4.04
CA GLY A 886 32.53 19.04 -5.43
C GLY A 886 31.42 19.34 -6.44
N ARG A 887 31.64 18.98 -7.71
CA ARG A 887 30.72 19.27 -8.83
C ARG A 887 30.70 18.12 -9.83
N VAL A 888 29.55 17.88 -10.46
CA VAL A 888 29.42 17.05 -11.67
C VAL A 888 28.92 17.93 -12.82
N THR A 889 29.64 17.96 -13.94
CA THR A 889 29.21 18.65 -15.17
C THR A 889 29.01 17.67 -16.32
N PHE A 890 28.10 17.98 -17.24
CA PHE A 890 27.84 17.27 -18.49
C PHE A 890 28.05 18.25 -19.64
N GLY A 891 29.18 18.13 -20.33
CA GLY A 891 29.81 19.27 -21.00
C GLY A 891 29.96 20.46 -20.03
N GLU A 892 29.64 21.66 -20.53
CA GLU A 892 29.65 22.91 -19.74
C GLU A 892 28.51 23.00 -18.69
N ARG A 893 27.50 22.12 -18.75
CA ARG A 893 26.34 22.21 -17.86
C ARG A 893 26.62 21.57 -16.52
N ASP A 894 26.52 22.34 -15.43
CA ASP A 894 26.43 21.78 -14.08
C ASP A 894 25.16 20.93 -13.92
N VAL A 895 25.33 19.65 -13.55
CA VAL A 895 24.25 18.69 -13.30
C VAL A 895 24.21 18.23 -11.83
N THR A 896 25.07 18.77 -10.96
CA THR A 896 25.28 18.31 -9.57
C THR A 896 23.97 18.24 -8.77
N ARG A 897 23.10 19.25 -8.93
CA ARG A 897 21.78 19.33 -8.26
C ARG A 897 20.63 18.68 -9.05
N LEU A 898 20.88 18.15 -10.25
CA LEU A 898 19.84 17.49 -11.05
C LEU A 898 19.64 16.03 -10.60
N PRO A 899 18.40 15.59 -10.35
CA PRO A 899 18.09 14.20 -10.01
C PRO A 899 18.25 13.27 -11.21
N ALA A 900 18.41 11.97 -10.96
CA ALA A 900 18.71 10.97 -12.00
C ALA A 900 17.85 11.05 -13.25
N HIS A 901 16.52 11.08 -13.10
CA HIS A 901 15.60 11.17 -14.25
C HIS A 901 15.82 12.40 -15.15
N ALA A 902 16.39 13.49 -14.62
CA ALA A 902 16.75 14.67 -15.39
C ALA A 902 18.10 14.52 -16.09
N ARG A 903 19.05 13.78 -15.49
CA ARG A 903 20.32 13.43 -16.11
C ARG A 903 20.15 12.42 -17.25
N THR A 904 19.25 11.43 -17.11
CA THR A 904 18.89 10.51 -18.21
C THR A 904 18.34 11.28 -19.42
N ARG A 905 17.45 12.25 -19.19
CA ARG A 905 16.90 13.13 -20.25
C ARG A 905 17.94 14.05 -20.91
N LEU A 906 19.04 14.36 -20.23
CA LEU A 906 20.18 15.06 -20.83
C LEU A 906 21.10 14.11 -21.64
N GLY A 907 21.09 12.81 -21.33
CA GLY A 907 21.83 11.78 -22.04
C GLY A 907 22.79 10.95 -21.18
N VAL A 908 22.66 10.97 -19.85
CA VAL A 908 23.46 10.12 -18.93
C VAL A 908 22.60 8.94 -18.45
N ALA A 909 22.79 7.77 -19.04
CA ALA A 909 22.09 6.53 -18.66
C ALA A 909 22.93 5.68 -17.68
N ARG A 910 22.27 4.80 -16.91
CA ARG A 910 22.93 3.87 -15.98
C ARG A 910 22.26 2.48 -15.97
N THR A 911 23.05 1.41 -15.88
CA THR A 911 22.62 0.08 -15.44
C THR A 911 22.99 -0.16 -13.97
N PHE A 912 22.43 -1.19 -13.35
CA PHE A 912 22.66 -1.49 -11.93
C PHE A 912 23.35 -2.84 -11.77
N GLN A 913 24.18 -3.01 -10.72
CA GLN A 913 24.75 -4.30 -10.34
C GLN A 913 23.68 -5.41 -10.26
N GLN A 914 22.62 -5.18 -9.48
CA GLN A 914 21.42 -6.00 -9.51
C GLN A 914 20.49 -5.55 -10.65
N LEU A 915 20.15 -6.48 -11.55
CA LEU A 915 19.27 -6.27 -12.72
C LEU A 915 18.04 -5.39 -12.40
N ALA A 916 18.03 -4.14 -12.89
CA ALA A 916 16.96 -3.19 -12.62
C ALA A 916 15.81 -3.27 -13.64
N VAL A 917 15.56 -4.44 -14.24
CA VAL A 917 14.46 -4.67 -15.20
C VAL A 917 13.09 -4.52 -14.53
N PHE A 918 12.03 -4.29 -15.32
CA PHE A 918 10.65 -4.24 -14.84
C PHE A 918 9.97 -5.59 -15.13
N PRO A 919 10.01 -6.58 -14.20
CA PRO A 919 9.57 -7.95 -14.45
C PRO A 919 8.13 -8.09 -14.98
N THR A 920 7.22 -7.22 -14.60
CA THR A 920 5.82 -7.35 -15.00
C THR A 920 5.53 -6.68 -16.36
N LEU A 921 6.39 -5.78 -16.83
CA LEU A 921 6.32 -5.29 -18.21
C LEU A 921 6.90 -6.32 -19.18
N THR A 922 6.40 -6.32 -20.42
CA THR A 922 7.00 -7.10 -21.50
C THR A 922 8.40 -6.59 -21.88
N VAL A 923 9.18 -7.37 -22.61
CA VAL A 923 10.45 -6.93 -23.19
C VAL A 923 10.26 -5.66 -24.04
N ALA A 924 9.27 -5.64 -24.93
CA ALA A 924 8.95 -4.46 -25.74
C ALA A 924 8.58 -3.24 -24.90
N GLU A 925 7.84 -3.42 -23.79
CA GLU A 925 7.47 -2.33 -22.89
C GLU A 925 8.64 -1.82 -22.05
N ASN A 926 9.54 -2.72 -21.58
CA ASN A 926 10.77 -2.35 -20.89
C ASN A 926 11.62 -1.40 -21.75
N VAL A 927 11.85 -1.76 -23.01
CA VAL A 927 12.60 -0.93 -23.97
C VAL A 927 11.85 0.37 -24.29
N ARG A 928 10.51 0.30 -24.43
CA ARG A 928 9.65 1.46 -24.70
C ARG A 928 9.65 2.48 -23.55
N VAL A 929 9.79 2.09 -22.28
CA VAL A 929 9.94 3.05 -21.17
C VAL A 929 11.18 3.93 -21.38
N GLY A 930 12.29 3.38 -21.88
CA GLY A 930 13.48 4.18 -22.24
C GLY A 930 13.21 5.15 -23.40
N ALA A 931 12.64 4.66 -24.50
CA ALA A 931 12.32 5.48 -25.68
C ALA A 931 11.29 6.61 -25.39
N GLU A 932 10.37 6.41 -24.45
CA GLU A 932 9.33 7.40 -24.10
C GLU A 932 9.80 8.45 -23.09
N GLN A 933 10.97 8.28 -22.45
CA GLN A 933 11.43 9.12 -21.34
C GLN A 933 12.88 9.62 -21.48
N GLY A 934 13.62 9.17 -22.50
CA GLY A 934 15.00 9.56 -22.77
C GLY A 934 15.21 10.95 -23.39
N ARG A 935 16.38 11.14 -24.00
CA ARG A 935 16.84 12.42 -24.57
C ARG A 935 16.18 12.75 -25.92
N ILE A 936 15.85 11.73 -26.72
CA ILE A 936 15.13 11.83 -27.99
C ILE A 936 13.92 10.90 -27.90
N VAL A 937 12.72 11.41 -28.20
CA VAL A 937 11.51 10.58 -28.31
C VAL A 937 11.40 10.08 -29.75
N ASP A 938 11.96 8.89 -29.97
CA ASP A 938 12.08 8.27 -31.30
C ASP A 938 11.19 7.01 -31.38
N PRO A 939 10.12 7.00 -32.21
CA PRO A 939 9.24 5.84 -32.38
C PRO A 939 9.96 4.57 -32.86
N SER A 940 11.07 4.71 -33.60
CA SER A 940 11.84 3.60 -34.17
C SER A 940 12.92 3.04 -33.23
N ALA A 941 13.27 3.76 -32.16
CA ALA A 941 14.33 3.35 -31.23
C ALA A 941 14.07 1.99 -30.58
N VAL A 942 12.80 1.67 -30.26
CA VAL A 942 12.42 0.35 -29.71
C VAL A 942 12.74 -0.78 -30.69
N GLU A 943 12.45 -0.59 -31.98
CA GLU A 943 12.71 -1.58 -33.03
C GLU A 943 14.21 -1.75 -33.25
N ARG A 944 14.92 -0.64 -33.47
CA ARG A 944 16.36 -0.60 -33.75
C ARG A 944 17.17 -1.25 -32.64
N VAL A 945 16.88 -0.89 -31.39
CA VAL A 945 17.65 -1.37 -30.24
C VAL A 945 17.26 -2.80 -29.84
N SER A 946 16.01 -3.22 -30.06
CA SER A 946 15.65 -4.64 -29.89
C SER A 946 16.42 -5.52 -30.90
N ARG A 947 16.55 -5.09 -32.16
CA ARG A 947 17.34 -5.80 -33.18
C ARG A 947 18.83 -5.84 -32.87
N LEU A 948 19.41 -4.69 -32.47
CA LEU A 948 20.82 -4.57 -32.08
C LEU A 948 21.23 -5.57 -30.98
N LEU A 949 20.29 -5.94 -30.11
CA LEU A 949 20.52 -6.81 -28.95
C LEU A 949 19.83 -8.18 -29.05
N GLY A 950 19.29 -8.56 -30.22
CA GLY A 950 18.65 -9.86 -30.43
C GLY A 950 17.44 -10.11 -29.53
N LEU A 951 16.54 -9.12 -29.45
CA LEU A 951 15.31 -9.10 -28.64
C LEU A 951 14.04 -8.88 -29.49
N ASP A 952 14.15 -8.79 -30.81
CA ASP A 952 13.05 -8.51 -31.73
C ASP A 952 12.19 -9.73 -32.12
N GLY A 953 12.70 -10.95 -31.87
CA GLY A 953 11.96 -12.21 -31.99
C GLY A 953 10.92 -12.46 -30.89
N ALA A 954 10.42 -13.70 -30.75
CA ALA A 954 9.28 -14.04 -29.89
C ALA A 954 9.35 -13.57 -28.42
N VAL A 955 10.57 -13.47 -27.85
CA VAL A 955 10.82 -12.96 -26.49
C VAL A 955 10.28 -11.53 -26.27
N ARG A 956 10.18 -10.74 -27.34
CA ARG A 956 9.66 -9.36 -27.38
C ARG A 956 8.31 -9.18 -26.68
N ALA A 957 7.42 -10.17 -26.81
CA ALA A 957 6.06 -10.14 -26.28
C ALA A 957 5.92 -10.78 -24.89
N LEU A 958 6.97 -11.43 -24.38
CA LEU A 958 6.96 -12.07 -23.06
C LEU A 958 7.18 -11.04 -21.95
N PRO A 959 6.58 -11.24 -20.74
CA PRO A 959 6.96 -10.50 -19.54
C PRO A 959 8.44 -10.75 -19.23
N ALA A 960 9.12 -9.78 -18.61
CA ALA A 960 10.50 -9.98 -18.17
C ALA A 960 10.62 -10.94 -16.96
N ALA A 961 9.54 -11.17 -16.21
CA ALA A 961 9.49 -12.15 -15.13
C ALA A 961 9.79 -13.57 -15.64
N GLY A 962 10.83 -14.21 -15.10
CA GLY A 962 11.21 -15.59 -15.42
C GLY A 962 12.08 -15.76 -16.66
N LEU A 963 12.55 -14.67 -17.31
CA LEU A 963 13.54 -14.77 -18.39
C LEU A 963 14.96 -15.02 -17.84
N PRO A 964 15.86 -15.68 -18.60
CA PRO A 964 17.25 -15.90 -18.19
C PRO A 964 18.07 -14.61 -17.99
N THR A 965 19.05 -14.66 -17.08
CA THR A 965 19.88 -13.51 -16.65
C THR A 965 20.47 -12.70 -17.80
N GLY A 966 21.15 -13.32 -18.77
CA GLY A 966 21.73 -12.60 -19.90
C GLY A 966 20.71 -12.05 -20.90
N THR A 967 19.51 -12.62 -20.98
CA THR A 967 18.40 -11.99 -21.69
C THR A 967 17.94 -10.73 -20.95
N LEU A 968 17.82 -10.78 -19.62
CA LEU A 968 17.47 -9.61 -18.81
C LEU A 968 18.55 -8.51 -18.84
N ARG A 969 19.84 -8.88 -18.91
CA ARG A 969 20.94 -7.92 -19.06
C ARG A 969 20.86 -7.19 -20.40
N ARG A 970 20.55 -7.91 -21.49
CA ARG A 970 20.25 -7.32 -22.81
C ARG A 970 18.99 -6.44 -22.78
N VAL A 971 17.93 -6.80 -22.05
CA VAL A 971 16.71 -5.98 -21.90
C VAL A 971 16.99 -4.67 -21.13
N GLU A 972 17.80 -4.73 -20.07
CA GLU A 972 18.22 -3.55 -19.31
C GLU A 972 19.07 -2.59 -20.17
N LEU A 973 20.05 -3.13 -20.89
CA LEU A 973 20.88 -2.36 -21.83
C LEU A 973 20.03 -1.78 -22.97
N ALA A 974 19.09 -2.55 -23.52
CA ALA A 974 18.19 -2.09 -24.58
C ALA A 974 17.33 -0.90 -24.13
N ARG A 975 16.78 -0.95 -22.90
CA ARG A 975 16.06 0.18 -22.29
C ARG A 975 16.96 1.42 -22.13
N ALA A 976 18.21 1.25 -21.69
CA ALA A 976 19.15 2.36 -21.52
C ALA A 976 19.48 3.03 -22.88
N LEU A 977 19.79 2.24 -23.90
CA LEU A 977 20.16 2.71 -25.23
C LEU A 977 18.98 3.31 -26.01
N ALA A 978 17.77 2.79 -25.84
CA ALA A 978 16.56 3.33 -26.48
C ALA A 978 16.28 4.80 -26.08
N GLY A 979 16.79 5.26 -24.93
CA GLY A 979 16.75 6.66 -24.52
C GLY A 979 17.70 7.60 -25.28
N SER A 980 18.48 7.09 -26.23
CA SER A 980 19.50 7.82 -27.01
C SER A 980 20.54 8.56 -26.16
N PRO A 981 21.19 7.89 -25.18
CA PRO A 981 22.20 8.50 -24.33
C PRO A 981 23.44 8.94 -25.11
N ARG A 982 24.33 9.68 -24.44
CA ARG A 982 25.70 9.96 -24.87
C ARG A 982 26.75 9.51 -23.86
N VAL A 983 26.34 9.30 -22.60
CA VAL A 983 27.15 8.68 -21.55
C VAL A 983 26.34 7.50 -21.01
N LEU A 984 26.99 6.34 -20.83
CA LEU A 984 26.39 5.15 -20.25
C LEU A 984 27.30 4.62 -19.13
N LEU A 985 26.71 4.54 -17.92
CA LEU A 985 27.36 4.04 -16.71
C LEU A 985 26.96 2.57 -16.50
N LEU A 986 27.93 1.67 -16.46
CA LEU A 986 27.76 0.22 -16.43
C LEU A 986 28.34 -0.35 -15.14
N ASP A 987 27.48 -1.01 -14.37
CA ASP A 987 27.72 -1.40 -12.97
C ASP A 987 27.73 -2.94 -12.91
N GLU A 988 28.92 -3.53 -12.89
CA GLU A 988 29.22 -4.97 -13.06
C GLU A 988 28.47 -5.61 -14.25
N PRO A 989 28.55 -5.03 -15.47
CA PRO A 989 27.73 -5.43 -16.61
C PRO A 989 27.81 -6.91 -16.98
N ALA A 990 28.93 -7.61 -16.74
CA ALA A 990 29.14 -9.03 -17.04
C ALA A 990 28.63 -10.01 -15.95
N ALA A 991 28.23 -9.52 -14.77
CA ALA A 991 27.85 -10.39 -13.65
C ALA A 991 26.70 -11.36 -14.00
N GLY A 992 26.96 -12.67 -13.86
CA GLY A 992 25.97 -13.73 -14.08
C GLY A 992 25.73 -14.10 -15.55
N LEU A 993 26.64 -13.74 -16.45
CA LEU A 993 26.65 -14.15 -17.86
C LEU A 993 27.60 -15.35 -18.09
N ASP A 994 27.43 -16.07 -19.22
CA ASP A 994 28.45 -17.01 -19.70
C ASP A 994 29.52 -16.31 -20.58
N THR A 995 30.65 -16.97 -20.83
CA THR A 995 31.79 -16.42 -21.60
C THR A 995 31.40 -15.95 -23.00
N GLY A 996 30.44 -16.60 -23.66
CA GLY A 996 29.92 -16.19 -24.97
C GLY A 996 29.01 -14.98 -24.89
N GLU A 997 28.17 -14.89 -23.86
CA GLU A 997 27.37 -13.69 -23.56
C GLU A 997 28.27 -12.49 -23.18
N VAL A 998 29.34 -12.68 -22.41
CA VAL A 998 30.35 -11.64 -22.10
C VAL A 998 31.05 -11.16 -23.37
N ALA A 999 31.54 -12.07 -24.22
CA ALA A 999 32.17 -11.72 -25.49
C ALA A 999 31.21 -11.07 -26.50
N ALA A 1000 29.89 -11.32 -26.41
CA ALA A 1000 28.88 -10.59 -27.16
C ALA A 1000 28.66 -9.18 -26.61
N LEU A 1001 28.57 -9.03 -25.29
CA LEU A 1001 28.41 -7.76 -24.60
C LEU A 1001 29.60 -6.82 -24.85
N ALA A 1002 30.83 -7.30 -24.69
CA ALA A 1002 32.05 -6.51 -24.92
C ALA A 1002 32.10 -5.94 -26.35
N ARG A 1003 31.74 -6.73 -27.38
CA ARG A 1003 31.65 -6.26 -28.77
C ARG A 1003 30.64 -5.14 -28.96
N VAL A 1004 29.45 -5.25 -28.34
CA VAL A 1004 28.43 -4.19 -28.40
C VAL A 1004 28.91 -2.92 -27.69
N LEU A 1005 29.59 -3.05 -26.55
CA LEU A 1005 30.13 -1.90 -25.82
C LEU A 1005 31.25 -1.19 -26.60
N ARG A 1006 32.22 -1.94 -27.17
CA ARG A 1006 33.24 -1.35 -28.05
C ARG A 1006 32.62 -0.64 -29.27
N ALA A 1007 31.58 -1.20 -29.88
CA ALA A 1007 30.88 -0.57 -31.01
C ALA A 1007 30.18 0.75 -30.61
N LEU A 1008 29.52 0.78 -29.45
CA LEU A 1008 28.88 2.00 -28.92
C LEU A 1008 29.92 3.09 -28.60
N ALA A 1009 31.11 2.71 -28.13
CA ALA A 1009 32.22 3.65 -27.96
C ALA A 1009 32.75 4.17 -29.30
N ALA A 1010 32.90 3.32 -30.32
CA ALA A 1010 33.28 3.75 -31.67
C ALA A 1010 32.26 4.74 -32.29
N ASP A 1011 30.95 4.57 -32.01
CA ASP A 1011 29.88 5.52 -32.35
C ASP A 1011 29.91 6.84 -31.51
N GLY A 1012 30.93 7.05 -30.68
CA GLY A 1012 31.16 8.27 -29.90
C GLY A 1012 30.52 8.30 -28.51
N MET A 1013 29.96 7.19 -28.01
CA MET A 1013 29.42 7.13 -26.64
C MET A 1013 30.55 7.10 -25.60
N ALA A 1014 30.43 7.90 -24.54
CA ALA A 1014 31.31 7.80 -23.38
C ALA A 1014 30.84 6.64 -22.48
N LEU A 1015 31.68 5.63 -22.25
CA LEU A 1015 31.36 4.51 -21.37
C LEU A 1015 32.16 4.60 -20.07
N LEU A 1016 31.48 4.38 -18.95
CA LEU A 1016 32.12 4.13 -17.65
C LEU A 1016 31.71 2.76 -17.15
N VAL A 1017 32.65 1.87 -16.92
CA VAL A 1017 32.45 0.50 -16.46
C VAL A 1017 33.02 0.35 -15.05
N VAL A 1018 32.25 -0.24 -14.14
CA VAL A 1018 32.80 -0.88 -12.93
C VAL A 1018 32.75 -2.37 -13.17
N GLU A 1019 33.91 -3.02 -13.07
CA GLU A 1019 34.05 -4.46 -13.16
C GLU A 1019 35.04 -5.00 -12.11
N HIS A 1020 34.93 -6.30 -11.87
CA HIS A 1020 35.83 -7.06 -11.00
C HIS A 1020 36.70 -8.05 -11.79
N ASP A 1021 36.29 -8.40 -13.01
CA ASP A 1021 37.05 -9.22 -13.95
C ASP A 1021 38.13 -8.37 -14.63
N LEU A 1022 39.40 -8.68 -14.35
CA LEU A 1022 40.55 -7.93 -14.89
C LEU A 1022 40.85 -8.26 -16.35
N ASP A 1023 40.54 -9.48 -16.81
CA ASP A 1023 40.69 -9.87 -18.21
C ASP A 1023 39.68 -9.12 -19.09
N LEU A 1024 38.42 -9.04 -18.64
CA LEU A 1024 37.40 -8.22 -19.28
C LEU A 1024 37.78 -6.73 -19.27
N VAL A 1025 38.39 -6.21 -18.19
CA VAL A 1025 38.88 -4.82 -18.16
C VAL A 1025 40.06 -4.61 -19.13
N ALA A 1026 41.00 -5.55 -19.21
CA ALA A 1026 42.12 -5.52 -20.16
C ALA A 1026 41.61 -5.46 -21.61
N ASP A 1027 40.59 -6.25 -21.92
CA ASP A 1027 40.00 -6.35 -23.25
C ASP A 1027 39.12 -5.11 -23.58
N LEU A 1028 38.36 -4.59 -22.61
CA LEU A 1028 37.29 -3.63 -22.87
C LEU A 1028 37.65 -2.15 -22.66
N ALA A 1029 38.61 -1.82 -21.80
CA ALA A 1029 38.88 -0.44 -21.38
C ALA A 1029 40.04 0.22 -22.14
N ASP A 1030 39.90 1.51 -22.46
CA ASP A 1030 41.00 2.38 -22.93
C ASP A 1030 41.79 2.99 -21.76
N THR A 1031 41.15 3.15 -20.60
CA THR A 1031 41.71 3.81 -19.41
C THR A 1031 41.13 3.21 -18.14
N VAL A 1032 41.98 2.93 -17.16
CA VAL A 1032 41.61 2.35 -15.85
C VAL A 1032 41.91 3.35 -14.74
N HIS A 1033 40.97 3.48 -13.80
CA HIS A 1033 41.16 4.13 -12.51
C HIS A 1033 41.08 3.09 -11.39
N VAL A 1034 42.11 3.02 -10.54
CA VAL A 1034 42.10 2.20 -9.32
C VAL A 1034 41.59 3.05 -8.18
N MET A 1035 40.58 2.57 -7.45
CA MET A 1035 39.93 3.30 -6.38
C MET A 1035 39.99 2.52 -5.05
N THR A 1036 40.43 3.19 -3.98
CA THR A 1036 40.61 2.61 -2.64
C THR A 1036 40.21 3.66 -1.58
N ALA A 1037 39.51 3.23 -0.52
CA ALA A 1037 39.10 4.08 0.60
C ALA A 1037 38.48 5.44 0.19
N GLY A 1038 37.63 5.45 -0.84
CA GLY A 1038 36.93 6.66 -1.32
C GLY A 1038 37.79 7.61 -2.15
N ARG A 1039 39.00 7.22 -2.58
CA ARG A 1039 39.91 8.02 -3.42
C ARG A 1039 40.36 7.22 -4.65
N ILE A 1040 40.58 7.90 -5.78
CA ILE A 1040 41.32 7.31 -6.91
C ILE A 1040 42.82 7.40 -6.60
N VAL A 1041 43.51 6.27 -6.63
CA VAL A 1041 44.94 6.16 -6.27
C VAL A 1041 45.84 6.03 -7.50
N THR A 1042 45.32 5.48 -8.60
CA THR A 1042 46.05 5.29 -9.87
C THR A 1042 45.10 5.52 -11.04
N SER A 1043 45.63 6.04 -12.15
CA SER A 1043 44.87 6.44 -13.33
C SER A 1043 45.76 6.38 -14.57
N GLY A 1044 45.37 5.65 -15.62
CA GLY A 1044 46.15 5.61 -16.86
C GLY A 1044 45.62 4.64 -17.92
N PRO A 1045 46.31 4.53 -19.07
CA PRO A 1045 45.99 3.54 -20.10
C PRO A 1045 46.07 2.12 -19.55
N THR A 1046 45.10 1.28 -19.93
CA THR A 1046 44.79 -0.02 -19.32
C THR A 1046 46.01 -0.91 -19.08
N GLY A 1047 46.81 -1.20 -20.10
CA GLY A 1047 48.00 -2.05 -19.98
C GLY A 1047 48.96 -1.61 -18.86
N ARG A 1048 49.34 -0.33 -18.83
CA ARG A 1048 50.24 0.23 -17.80
C ARG A 1048 49.69 0.14 -16.37
N VAL A 1049 48.37 0.18 -16.22
CA VAL A 1049 47.72 0.11 -14.90
C VAL A 1049 47.62 -1.35 -14.44
N LEU A 1050 47.33 -2.28 -15.35
CA LEU A 1050 47.26 -3.72 -15.03
C LEU A 1050 48.66 -4.33 -14.82
N GLU A 1051 49.65 -3.97 -15.64
CA GLU A 1051 51.08 -4.27 -15.39
C GLU A 1051 51.50 -3.78 -14.00
N GLY A 1052 51.13 -2.56 -13.62
CA GLY A 1052 51.42 -1.99 -12.31
C GLY A 1052 50.71 -2.69 -11.14
N LEU A 1053 49.58 -3.37 -11.38
CA LEU A 1053 48.86 -4.15 -10.37
C LEU A 1053 49.44 -5.56 -10.20
N GLY A 1054 49.74 -6.28 -11.29
CA GLY A 1054 50.37 -7.61 -11.21
C GLY A 1054 51.70 -7.58 -10.45
N ASN A 1055 52.56 -6.60 -10.76
CA ASN A 1055 53.82 -6.39 -10.04
C ASN A 1055 53.65 -6.11 -8.53
N LEU A 1056 52.49 -5.59 -8.10
CA LEU A 1056 52.17 -5.37 -6.67
C LEU A 1056 51.60 -6.63 -5.99
N GLU A 1057 50.99 -7.55 -6.73
CA GLU A 1057 50.55 -8.84 -6.20
C GLU A 1057 51.73 -9.80 -6.08
N ASP A 1058 52.61 -9.89 -7.10
CA ASP A 1058 53.84 -10.71 -7.04
C ASP A 1058 54.75 -10.28 -5.86
N THR A 1059 55.02 -8.98 -5.70
CA THR A 1059 55.84 -8.46 -4.57
C THR A 1059 55.14 -8.49 -3.21
N ALA A 1060 53.87 -8.90 -3.15
CA ALA A 1060 53.13 -9.23 -1.93
C ALA A 1060 53.02 -10.75 -1.66
N VAL A 1061 53.37 -11.59 -2.63
CA VAL A 1061 53.48 -13.06 -2.49
C VAL A 1061 54.93 -13.48 -2.17
N GLU A 1062 55.93 -12.67 -2.52
CA GLU A 1062 57.34 -12.85 -2.10
C GLU A 1062 57.66 -12.34 -0.66
N ARG A 1063 56.67 -12.15 0.21
CA ARG A 1063 56.84 -11.63 1.59
C ARG A 1063 56.04 -12.39 2.65
#